data_AF-Q0QKW4-F1
#
_entry.id   AF-Q0QKW4-F1
#
_cell.length_a   1.000
_cell.length_b   1.000
_cell.length_c   1.000
_cell.angle_alpha   90.00
_cell.angle_beta   90.00
_cell.angle_gamma   90.00
#
_symmetry.space_group_name_H-M   'P 1'
#
loop_
_entity.id
_entity.type
_entity.pdbx_description
1 polymer ?
#
loop_
_entity_poly.entity_id
_entity_poly.type
_entity_poly.pdbx_seq_one_letter_code
_entity_poly.pdbx_strand_id
1 'polypeptide(L)'
;MKINSRQDQTRPPLIQRVRTGKKASQKQEEGIALVIALLTGMLLIVGTTGLLIRQLTARKLGATESYQQMAETAASNGFNRILSTLNDASGTYRGYLFTVDNWDQSTPQWKWSQRYLGDQVCAGTSLPAIADQDGITTNWPAGNYYALSQATDTLKDDGVGNVQTFYRLRSFETDYTEGQGSGTFEVEGTVIRQNSTTNSKEIVARALLTRTLAIDSRVPNWDDWSVLATVGFQKGSAINITGGGLFSPIITPLSNSTTANQVTSLCSDTTYNVSSSVTTPVVWPIVNPAGKVELPSTDIYDKDKAIDKVAGKRRVWTFNDSDDEGIQACGNRLSVYCTRPEDSYSYPNGQLISGVNVVSNAIGTIPGTSIKTWRINDGQYEIGTYQEPIYPSDFSNASINEIHPGGSRFDASDWTWEAVNLNASDIKLFYVDDTTGLPYIAYCINSSRQYCEPDDLIERPWEQKLERFKFEKISGINYSHKILIPASTICSNNSSAKSCHIYLENLNLSETEVFIENENQPVVLHLGDSGIVRRNDMQSNYKYELDSGSQLCGTNTASPNNCNNQAHRLVITANSSNNPGSCTLSSSNDFTVSGSSLPAAWISLTNDRVNLKNATIKGTIWADSVCNSGITSLTTTDGSKQYVESAAELWEWESIGFYGIGKRMIRGIRGSEYDIFRIW
;
A
#
# COMPACT_ATOMS: atom_id res chain seq x y z
N MET A 1 57.23 -60.53 3.66
CA MET A 1 57.68 -61.93 3.46
C MET A 1 57.74 -62.17 1.96
N LYS A 2 58.94 -62.10 1.37
CA LYS A 2 59.63 -63.19 0.64
C LYS A 2 58.77 -63.92 -0.41
N ILE A 3 59.09 -63.73 -1.70
CA ILE A 3 59.84 -64.64 -2.61
C ILE A 3 58.85 -65.43 -3.49
N ASN A 4 58.76 -65.18 -4.81
CA ASN A 4 59.63 -65.58 -5.94
C ASN A 4 59.41 -67.02 -6.42
N SER A 5 59.15 -67.14 -7.74
CA SER A 5 59.69 -68.17 -8.65
C SER A 5 59.13 -69.60 -8.50
N ARG A 6 59.10 -70.50 -9.48
CA ARG A 6 59.79 -70.63 -10.78
C ARG A 6 59.24 -71.88 -11.50
N GLN A 7 59.36 -71.92 -12.84
CA GLN A 7 59.82 -73.02 -13.73
C GLN A 7 59.31 -74.47 -13.48
N ASP A 8 59.08 -75.31 -14.50
CA ASP A 8 60.10 -75.69 -15.49
C ASP A 8 59.54 -76.46 -16.72
N GLN A 9 60.28 -76.32 -17.82
CA GLN A 9 60.68 -77.24 -18.90
C GLN A 9 59.95 -78.56 -19.20
N THR A 10 59.85 -78.91 -20.49
CA THR A 10 60.76 -79.87 -21.17
C THR A 10 60.43 -80.11 -22.66
N ARG A 11 61.47 -80.13 -23.52
CA ARG A 11 61.55 -80.76 -24.87
C ARG A 11 61.91 -82.25 -24.71
N PRO A 12 61.74 -83.20 -25.68
CA PRO A 12 62.66 -83.42 -26.85
C PRO A 12 62.00 -84.21 -28.04
N PRO A 13 62.70 -84.95 -28.93
CA PRO A 13 63.77 -84.64 -29.90
C PRO A 13 63.47 -85.08 -31.38
N LEU A 14 64.46 -84.88 -32.26
CA LEU A 14 64.61 -85.30 -33.67
C LEU A 14 65.05 -86.77 -33.86
N ILE A 15 64.58 -87.46 -34.92
CA ILE A 15 65.26 -88.55 -35.67
C ILE A 15 64.97 -88.46 -37.20
N GLN A 16 65.90 -88.99 -37.98
CA GLN A 16 66.34 -88.78 -39.37
C GLN A 16 65.69 -89.69 -40.46
N ARG A 17 65.62 -89.17 -41.72
CA ARG A 17 65.98 -89.77 -43.06
C ARG A 17 65.31 -91.10 -43.53
N VAL A 18 65.03 -91.45 -44.81
CA VAL A 18 65.23 -91.01 -46.22
C VAL A 18 64.15 -91.75 -47.07
N ARG A 19 63.58 -91.14 -48.12
CA ARG A 19 63.52 -91.77 -49.47
C ARG A 19 63.13 -90.80 -50.59
N THR A 20 63.82 -91.03 -51.70
CA THR A 20 63.94 -90.28 -52.94
C THR A 20 62.76 -90.43 -53.90
N GLY A 21 62.50 -89.37 -54.67
CA GLY A 21 62.25 -89.49 -56.11
C GLY A 21 60.83 -89.18 -56.60
N LYS A 22 60.64 -87.99 -57.20
CA LYS A 22 60.38 -87.83 -58.65
C LYS A 22 60.19 -86.34 -59.00
N LYS A 23 60.97 -85.88 -59.98
CA LYS A 23 60.73 -84.64 -60.74
C LYS A 23 59.56 -84.87 -61.70
N ALA A 24 58.61 -83.93 -61.77
CA ALA A 24 57.84 -83.62 -62.98
C ALA A 24 57.13 -82.26 -62.84
N SER A 25 57.27 -81.42 -63.87
CA SER A 25 56.39 -80.32 -64.34
C SER A 25 56.03 -79.19 -63.35
N GLN A 26 56.63 -78.00 -63.38
CA GLN A 26 56.55 -76.91 -64.38
C GLN A 26 55.16 -76.23 -64.47
N LYS A 27 55.16 -74.95 -64.05
CA LYS A 27 54.34 -73.79 -64.48
C LYS A 27 52.80 -73.95 -64.50
N GLN A 28 52.13 -73.61 -63.39
CA GLN A 28 50.77 -73.07 -63.46
C GLN A 28 50.22 -72.31 -62.22
N GLU A 29 51.04 -71.82 -61.27
CA GLU A 29 50.51 -71.13 -60.07
C GLU A 29 51.01 -69.70 -59.82
N GLU A 30 51.84 -69.13 -60.70
CA GLU A 30 52.34 -67.76 -60.54
C GLU A 30 51.25 -66.69 -60.75
N GLY A 31 50.18 -67.00 -61.50
CA GLY A 31 49.05 -66.08 -61.72
C GLY A 31 48.06 -66.01 -60.55
N ILE A 32 47.80 -67.14 -59.88
CA ILE A 32 46.83 -67.21 -58.77
C ILE A 32 47.41 -66.57 -57.51
N ALA A 33 48.71 -66.77 -57.24
CA ALA A 33 49.38 -66.11 -56.12
C ALA A 33 49.41 -64.58 -56.27
N LEU A 34 49.60 -64.08 -57.50
CA LEU A 34 49.53 -62.64 -57.80
C LEU A 34 48.12 -62.09 -57.58
N VAL A 35 47.08 -62.80 -58.03
CA VAL A 35 45.67 -62.39 -57.87
C VAL A 35 45.25 -62.43 -56.39
N ILE A 36 45.65 -63.46 -55.64
CA ILE A 36 45.38 -63.54 -54.20
C ILE A 36 46.12 -62.43 -53.45
N ALA A 37 47.38 -62.15 -53.79
CA ALA A 37 48.12 -61.04 -53.19
C ALA A 37 47.49 -59.68 -53.51
N LEU A 38 46.98 -59.49 -54.73
CA LEU A 38 46.32 -58.24 -55.15
C LEU A 38 44.94 -58.08 -54.48
N LEU A 39 44.16 -59.15 -54.36
CA LEU A 39 42.88 -59.16 -53.65
C LEU A 39 43.07 -58.96 -52.14
N THR A 40 44.10 -59.57 -51.55
CA THR A 40 44.44 -59.38 -50.13
C THR A 40 44.96 -57.96 -49.89
N GLY A 41 45.74 -57.41 -50.83
CA GLY A 41 46.16 -56.00 -50.83
C GLY A 41 44.98 -55.03 -50.94
N MET A 42 44.01 -55.29 -51.83
CA MET A 42 42.77 -54.51 -51.92
C MET A 42 41.94 -54.61 -50.64
N LEU A 43 41.79 -55.80 -50.06
CA LEU A 43 41.07 -55.99 -48.80
C LEU A 43 41.73 -55.24 -47.63
N LEU A 44 43.07 -55.22 -47.57
CA LEU A 44 43.81 -54.44 -46.57
C LEU A 44 43.65 -52.93 -46.78
N ILE A 45 43.63 -52.45 -48.03
CA ILE A 45 43.39 -51.03 -48.33
C ILE A 45 41.95 -50.62 -47.96
N VAL A 46 40.96 -51.46 -48.28
CA VAL A 46 39.55 -51.22 -47.91
C VAL A 46 39.37 -51.27 -46.38
N GLY A 47 40.00 -52.23 -45.70
CA GLY A 47 39.94 -52.34 -44.23
C GLY A 47 40.60 -51.16 -43.51
N THR A 48 41.75 -50.70 -44.01
CA THR A 48 42.46 -49.53 -43.45
C THR A 48 41.73 -48.22 -43.75
N THR A 49 41.11 -48.09 -44.92
CA THR A 49 40.30 -46.93 -45.29
C THR A 49 39.01 -46.87 -44.45
N GLY A 50 38.36 -48.01 -44.20
CA GLY A 50 37.19 -48.09 -43.31
C GLY A 50 37.52 -47.70 -41.85
N LEU A 51 38.68 -48.12 -41.33
CA LEU A 51 39.18 -47.72 -40.01
C LEU A 51 39.51 -46.22 -39.94
N LEU A 52 40.15 -45.66 -40.96
CA LEU A 52 40.44 -44.23 -41.04
C LEU A 52 39.16 -43.40 -41.12
N ILE A 53 38.17 -43.82 -41.93
CA ILE A 53 36.86 -43.17 -41.99
C ILE A 53 36.18 -43.23 -40.62
N ARG A 54 36.22 -44.36 -39.92
CA ARG A 54 35.65 -44.52 -38.57
C ARG A 54 36.36 -43.65 -37.53
N GLN A 55 37.68 -43.53 -37.61
CA GLN A 55 38.45 -42.65 -36.72
C GLN A 55 38.22 -41.17 -37.03
N LEU A 56 38.11 -40.79 -38.30
CA LEU A 56 37.79 -39.43 -38.73
C LEU A 56 36.37 -39.03 -38.36
N THR A 57 35.40 -39.94 -38.53
CA THR A 57 34.01 -39.71 -38.10
C THR A 57 33.88 -39.66 -36.58
N ALA A 58 34.56 -40.53 -35.83
CA ALA A 58 34.60 -40.45 -34.36
C ALA A 58 35.24 -39.16 -33.85
N ARG A 59 36.34 -38.70 -34.46
CA ARG A 59 36.96 -37.40 -34.15
C ARG A 59 36.06 -36.22 -34.50
N LYS A 60 35.34 -36.30 -35.64
CA LYS A 60 34.38 -35.29 -36.06
C LYS A 60 33.17 -35.22 -35.11
N LEU A 61 32.65 -36.37 -34.69
CA LEU A 61 31.56 -36.49 -33.71
C LEU A 61 31.96 -35.91 -32.35
N GLY A 62 33.15 -36.26 -31.83
CA GLY A 62 33.64 -35.71 -30.56
C GLY A 62 33.94 -34.21 -30.61
N ALA A 63 34.39 -33.70 -31.77
CA ALA A 63 34.57 -32.26 -31.97
C ALA A 63 33.23 -31.51 -32.02
N THR A 64 32.23 -32.05 -32.72
CA THR A 64 30.88 -31.46 -32.80
C THR A 64 30.18 -31.46 -31.44
N GLU A 65 30.27 -32.56 -30.68
CA GLU A 65 29.71 -32.64 -29.32
C GLU A 65 30.38 -31.63 -28.37
N SER A 66 31.70 -31.44 -28.49
CA SER A 66 32.43 -30.43 -27.74
C SER A 66 31.99 -28.99 -28.08
N TYR A 67 31.77 -28.66 -29.35
CA TYR A 67 31.21 -27.34 -29.72
C TYR A 67 29.77 -27.18 -29.25
N GLN A 68 28.98 -28.26 -29.23
CA GLN A 68 27.62 -28.24 -28.69
C GLN A 68 27.61 -27.95 -27.20
N GLN A 69 28.43 -28.63 -26.41
CA GLN A 69 28.57 -28.36 -24.96
C GLN A 69 29.05 -26.93 -24.70
N MET A 70 29.94 -26.39 -25.54
CA MET A 70 30.35 -24.99 -25.47
C MET A 70 29.18 -24.03 -25.77
N ALA A 71 28.33 -24.34 -26.75
CA ALA A 71 27.15 -23.55 -27.07
C ALA A 71 26.11 -23.58 -25.92
N GLU A 72 25.87 -24.74 -25.31
CA GLU A 72 24.97 -24.88 -24.15
C GLU A 72 25.49 -24.11 -22.93
N THR A 73 26.80 -24.24 -22.66
CA THR A 73 27.48 -23.46 -21.61
C THR A 73 27.39 -21.96 -21.89
N ALA A 74 27.51 -21.55 -23.15
CA ALA A 74 27.38 -20.16 -23.56
C ALA A 74 25.96 -19.63 -23.33
N ALA A 75 24.93 -20.42 -23.66
CA ALA A 75 23.53 -20.05 -23.41
C ALA A 75 23.26 -19.89 -21.90
N SER A 76 23.75 -20.82 -21.08
CA SER A 76 23.61 -20.77 -19.62
C SER A 76 24.34 -19.57 -18.99
N ASN A 77 25.58 -19.31 -19.39
CA ASN A 77 26.35 -18.16 -18.91
C ASN A 77 25.73 -16.83 -19.38
N GLY A 78 25.24 -16.78 -20.63
CA GLY A 78 24.51 -15.64 -21.16
C GLY A 78 23.25 -15.34 -20.35
N PHE A 79 22.46 -16.36 -20.04
CA PHE A 79 21.28 -16.23 -19.18
C PHE A 79 21.65 -15.67 -17.79
N ASN A 80 22.70 -16.19 -17.14
CA ASN A 80 23.13 -15.69 -15.84
C ASN A 80 23.57 -14.21 -15.88
N ARG A 81 24.23 -13.77 -16.96
CA ARG A 81 24.58 -12.36 -17.16
C ARG A 81 23.33 -11.48 -17.34
N ILE A 82 22.35 -11.96 -18.10
CA ILE A 82 21.06 -11.27 -18.28
C ILE A 82 20.36 -11.13 -16.92
N LEU A 83 20.23 -12.22 -16.18
CA LEU A 83 19.56 -12.22 -14.88
C LEU A 83 20.27 -11.30 -13.88
N SER A 84 21.61 -11.35 -13.82
CA SER A 84 22.42 -10.45 -12.98
C SER A 84 22.23 -8.98 -13.34
N THR A 85 22.05 -8.68 -14.63
CA THR A 85 21.85 -7.30 -15.12
C THR A 85 20.47 -6.79 -14.75
N LEU A 86 19.44 -7.63 -14.89
CA LEU A 86 18.06 -7.26 -14.57
C LEU A 86 17.82 -7.16 -13.05
N ASN A 87 18.43 -8.03 -12.26
CA ASN A 87 18.31 -8.06 -10.80
C ASN A 87 19.26 -7.10 -10.07
N ASP A 88 20.08 -6.31 -10.79
CA ASP A 88 20.98 -5.36 -10.15
C ASP A 88 20.18 -4.32 -9.33
N ALA A 89 20.55 -4.18 -8.05
CA ALA A 89 19.92 -3.27 -7.10
C ALA A 89 20.65 -1.92 -6.98
N SER A 90 21.75 -1.72 -7.74
CA SER A 90 22.52 -0.47 -7.75
C SER A 90 21.75 0.69 -8.43
N GLY A 91 22.37 1.87 -8.54
CA GLY A 91 21.79 3.08 -9.16
C GLY A 91 21.31 2.91 -10.62
N THR A 92 21.50 1.74 -11.21
CA THR A 92 20.95 1.30 -12.49
C THR A 92 19.98 0.12 -12.34
N TYR A 93 19.03 0.18 -11.41
CA TYR A 93 17.96 -0.84 -11.29
C TYR A 93 17.20 -1.04 -12.61
N ARG A 94 17.03 -2.31 -13.04
CA ARG A 94 16.37 -2.71 -14.30
C ARG A 94 15.30 -3.79 -14.14
N GLY A 95 14.91 -4.13 -12.91
CA GLY A 95 13.92 -5.19 -12.66
C GLY A 95 12.56 -4.93 -13.30
N TYR A 96 12.21 -3.67 -13.54
CA TYR A 96 10.99 -3.30 -14.26
C TYR A 96 10.88 -3.91 -15.67
N LEU A 97 12.00 -4.30 -16.29
CA LEU A 97 11.98 -4.95 -17.60
C LEU A 97 11.33 -6.34 -17.56
N PHE A 98 11.26 -7.00 -16.40
CA PHE A 98 10.53 -8.26 -16.23
C PHE A 98 9.01 -8.13 -16.46
N THR A 99 8.46 -6.92 -16.44
CA THR A 99 7.01 -6.67 -16.68
C THR A 99 6.68 -6.41 -18.15
N VAL A 100 7.70 -6.34 -19.02
CA VAL A 100 7.54 -5.98 -20.42
C VAL A 100 7.77 -7.21 -21.31
N ASP A 101 6.70 -7.66 -21.96
CA ASP A 101 6.73 -8.75 -22.93
C ASP A 101 7.33 -8.31 -24.28
N ASN A 102 8.32 -9.06 -24.77
CA ASN A 102 9.04 -8.81 -26.02
C ASN A 102 8.75 -9.87 -27.12
N TRP A 103 7.69 -10.67 -26.99
CA TRP A 103 7.38 -11.74 -27.94
C TRP A 103 6.78 -11.31 -29.28
N ASP A 104 6.53 -10.02 -29.52
CA ASP A 104 5.87 -9.58 -30.74
C ASP A 104 6.79 -9.61 -31.98
N GLN A 105 6.66 -10.67 -32.79
CA GLN A 105 7.38 -10.87 -34.05
C GLN A 105 7.03 -9.84 -35.14
N SER A 106 6.01 -8.99 -34.95
CA SER A 106 5.58 -8.00 -35.94
C SER A 106 6.37 -6.69 -35.90
N THR A 107 7.07 -6.40 -34.80
CA THR A 107 7.90 -5.20 -34.64
C THR A 107 9.39 -5.54 -34.56
N PRO A 108 10.26 -4.97 -35.42
CA PRO A 108 11.70 -5.25 -35.40
C PRO A 108 12.45 -4.60 -34.22
N GLN A 109 11.76 -4.03 -33.25
CA GLN A 109 12.33 -3.32 -32.11
C GLN A 109 11.90 -3.97 -30.80
N TRP A 110 12.89 -4.32 -29.96
CA TRP A 110 12.65 -4.76 -28.58
C TRP A 110 11.84 -3.70 -27.84
N LYS A 111 10.75 -4.06 -27.17
CA LYS A 111 10.00 -3.12 -26.32
C LYS A 111 10.87 -2.59 -25.18
N TRP A 112 11.85 -3.36 -24.73
CA TRP A 112 12.90 -2.89 -23.80
C TRP A 112 13.76 -1.74 -24.37
N SER A 113 13.85 -1.60 -25.69
CA SER A 113 14.52 -0.45 -26.32
C SER A 113 13.73 0.85 -26.26
N GLN A 114 12.44 0.74 -25.92
CA GLN A 114 11.58 1.88 -25.65
C GLN A 114 11.64 2.22 -24.16
N ARG A 115 11.32 3.47 -23.84
CA ARG A 115 11.30 3.96 -22.47
C ARG A 115 10.14 3.34 -21.68
N TYR A 116 10.43 2.81 -20.49
CA TYR A 116 9.41 2.28 -19.58
C TYR A 116 8.52 3.41 -19.03
N LEU A 117 7.20 3.24 -19.15
CA LEU A 117 6.18 4.20 -18.72
C LEU A 117 5.24 3.63 -17.63
N GLY A 118 5.71 2.63 -16.87
CA GLY A 118 4.97 2.04 -15.75
C GLY A 118 5.30 2.64 -14.38
N ASP A 119 5.21 1.83 -13.34
CA ASP A 119 5.39 2.14 -11.91
C ASP A 119 6.82 2.54 -11.47
N GLN A 120 7.76 2.63 -12.41
CA GLN A 120 9.19 2.83 -12.16
C GLN A 120 9.74 4.00 -12.99
N VAL A 121 8.97 5.08 -13.10
CA VAL A 121 9.31 6.27 -13.90
C VAL A 121 10.67 6.86 -13.52
N CYS A 122 10.98 6.89 -12.22
CA CYS A 122 12.20 7.48 -11.69
C CYS A 122 13.38 6.50 -11.68
N ALA A 123 13.15 5.23 -12.02
CA ALA A 123 14.25 4.30 -12.28
C ALA A 123 14.91 4.71 -13.60
N GLY A 124 16.24 4.87 -13.61
CA GLY A 124 16.98 5.25 -14.82
C GLY A 124 16.58 4.37 -16.04
N THR A 125 16.26 5.01 -17.15
CA THR A 125 15.64 4.35 -18.33
C THR A 125 16.65 3.94 -19.40
N SER A 126 17.94 4.21 -19.20
CA SER A 126 18.97 3.78 -20.15
C SER A 126 19.16 2.27 -20.07
N LEU A 127 19.02 1.58 -21.19
CA LEU A 127 19.46 0.19 -21.25
C LEU A 127 20.96 0.10 -20.91
N PRO A 128 21.39 -0.97 -20.21
CA PRO A 128 22.80 -1.16 -19.92
C PRO A 128 23.58 -1.24 -21.24
N ALA A 129 24.61 -0.42 -21.35
CA ALA A 129 25.59 -0.55 -22.41
C ALA A 129 26.43 -1.79 -22.11
N ILE A 130 26.31 -2.83 -22.93
CA ILE A 130 27.22 -3.96 -22.85
C ILE A 130 28.31 -3.70 -23.88
N ALA A 131 29.53 -3.48 -23.39
CA ALA A 131 30.70 -3.48 -24.24
C ALA A 131 30.87 -4.88 -24.83
N ASP A 132 30.96 -4.96 -26.15
CA ASP A 132 31.46 -6.16 -26.81
C ASP A 132 32.98 -6.30 -26.64
N GLN A 133 33.56 -7.32 -27.25
CA GLN A 133 35.00 -7.62 -27.20
C GLN A 133 35.91 -6.49 -27.67
N ASP A 134 35.40 -5.57 -28.50
CA ASP A 134 36.17 -4.47 -29.08
C ASP A 134 36.01 -3.17 -28.25
N GLY A 135 35.36 -3.25 -27.09
CA GLY A 135 35.01 -2.08 -26.28
C GLY A 135 33.89 -1.26 -26.89
N ILE A 136 33.23 -1.76 -27.94
CA ILE A 136 32.10 -1.08 -28.59
C ILE A 136 30.88 -1.34 -27.73
N THR A 137 30.35 -0.26 -27.17
CA THR A 137 29.11 -0.30 -26.39
C THR A 137 27.94 -0.53 -27.32
N THR A 138 27.32 -1.71 -27.20
CA THR A 138 26.04 -2.00 -27.86
C THR A 138 24.91 -1.93 -26.84
N ASN A 139 23.77 -1.37 -27.25
CA ASN A 139 22.60 -1.29 -26.38
C ASN A 139 22.02 -2.71 -26.22
N TRP A 140 22.05 -3.25 -25.01
CA TRP A 140 21.44 -4.54 -24.69
C TRP A 140 19.92 -4.42 -24.57
N PRO A 141 19.10 -5.36 -25.09
CA PRO A 141 19.46 -6.63 -25.73
C PRO A 141 19.50 -6.56 -27.28
N ALA A 142 19.55 -5.37 -27.89
CA ALA A 142 19.36 -5.16 -29.33
C ALA A 142 20.53 -5.59 -30.24
N GLY A 143 21.62 -6.12 -29.67
CA GLY A 143 22.79 -6.60 -30.38
C GLY A 143 22.62 -8.01 -30.96
N ASN A 144 23.35 -8.30 -32.04
CA ASN A 144 23.27 -9.61 -32.72
C ASN A 144 23.88 -10.75 -31.88
N TYR A 145 25.04 -10.54 -31.27
CA TYR A 145 25.73 -11.52 -30.41
C TYR A 145 26.64 -10.80 -29.41
N TYR A 146 26.60 -11.23 -28.15
CA TYR A 146 27.44 -10.73 -27.06
C TYR A 146 28.48 -11.77 -26.67
N ALA A 147 29.74 -11.38 -26.66
CA ALA A 147 30.84 -12.28 -26.34
C ALA A 147 30.92 -12.64 -24.85
N LEU A 148 31.34 -13.87 -24.57
CA LEU A 148 31.59 -14.35 -23.21
C LEU A 148 33.09 -14.38 -22.83
N SER A 149 33.98 -14.56 -23.81
CA SER A 149 35.44 -14.57 -23.67
C SER A 149 36.08 -13.35 -24.31
N GLN A 150 37.34 -13.02 -23.98
CA GLN A 150 38.06 -11.93 -24.66
C GLN A 150 38.49 -12.32 -26.09
N ALA A 151 38.77 -11.32 -26.94
CA ALA A 151 39.25 -11.50 -28.32
C ALA A 151 40.50 -12.39 -28.42
N THR A 152 41.35 -12.36 -27.40
CA THR A 152 42.61 -13.09 -27.30
C THR A 152 42.47 -14.48 -26.70
N ASP A 153 41.36 -14.79 -26.04
CA ASP A 153 41.14 -16.08 -25.39
C ASP A 153 40.59 -17.07 -26.41
N THR A 154 41.39 -18.07 -26.74
CA THR A 154 40.93 -19.21 -27.53
C THR A 154 40.48 -20.35 -26.63
N LEU A 155 39.20 -20.71 -26.75
CA LEU A 155 38.63 -21.80 -25.96
C LEU A 155 39.05 -23.18 -26.50
N LYS A 156 39.59 -23.22 -27.72
CA LYS A 156 40.12 -24.41 -28.37
C LYS A 156 41.12 -24.02 -29.45
N ASP A 157 42.36 -24.46 -29.29
CA ASP A 157 43.40 -24.33 -30.30
C ASP A 157 43.40 -25.56 -31.21
N ASP A 158 42.71 -25.47 -32.35
CA ASP A 158 42.67 -26.51 -33.39
C ASP A 158 43.54 -26.16 -34.61
N GLY A 159 44.31 -25.06 -34.53
CA GLY A 159 45.15 -24.56 -35.63
C GLY A 159 44.39 -23.97 -36.83
N VAL A 160 43.05 -23.89 -36.79
CA VAL A 160 42.21 -23.41 -37.91
C VAL A 160 41.70 -21.98 -37.69
N GLY A 161 41.52 -21.58 -36.44
CA GLY A 161 41.10 -20.22 -36.08
C GLY A 161 40.76 -20.10 -34.60
N ASN A 162 40.52 -18.88 -34.13
CA ASN A 162 40.16 -18.64 -32.74
C ASN A 162 38.70 -19.04 -32.50
N VAL A 163 38.45 -19.98 -31.58
CA VAL A 163 37.10 -20.39 -31.16
C VAL A 163 36.65 -19.59 -29.94
N GLN A 164 35.49 -18.95 -30.06
CA GLN A 164 34.90 -18.12 -29.02
C GLN A 164 33.42 -18.41 -28.83
N THR A 165 32.92 -18.08 -27.64
CA THR A 165 31.51 -18.27 -27.27
C THR A 165 30.79 -16.92 -27.16
N PHE A 166 29.56 -16.92 -27.64
CA PHE A 166 28.67 -15.78 -27.66
C PHE A 166 27.29 -16.17 -27.13
N TYR A 167 26.51 -15.19 -26.69
CA TYR A 167 25.11 -15.37 -26.36
C TYR A 167 24.25 -14.26 -26.95
N ARG A 168 22.95 -14.51 -27.11
CA ARG A 168 21.94 -13.48 -27.42
C ARG A 168 20.60 -13.84 -26.80
N LEU A 169 19.85 -12.83 -26.37
CA LEU A 169 18.46 -13.01 -26.00
C LEU A 169 17.61 -13.15 -27.29
N ARG A 170 16.81 -14.20 -27.38
CA ARG A 170 15.92 -14.46 -28.52
C ARG A 170 14.52 -13.94 -28.29
N SER A 171 14.02 -14.18 -27.09
CA SER A 171 12.70 -13.74 -26.68
C SER A 171 12.62 -13.69 -25.15
N PHE A 172 11.69 -12.88 -24.67
CA PHE A 172 11.27 -12.87 -23.28
C PHE A 172 9.76 -12.66 -23.25
N GLU A 173 9.07 -13.63 -22.67
CA GLU A 173 7.64 -13.60 -22.39
C GLU A 173 7.44 -13.46 -20.89
N THR A 174 6.39 -12.75 -20.49
CA THR A 174 6.02 -12.59 -19.08
C THR A 174 4.51 -12.61 -18.96
N ASP A 175 4.01 -13.33 -17.96
CA ASP A 175 2.60 -13.29 -17.55
C ASP A 175 2.39 -12.38 -16.34
N TYR A 176 3.41 -11.58 -15.97
CA TYR A 176 3.42 -10.78 -14.76
C TYR A 176 2.14 -9.96 -14.58
N THR A 177 1.50 -10.18 -13.43
CA THR A 177 0.36 -9.41 -12.95
C THR A 177 0.68 -8.91 -11.55
N GLU A 178 0.76 -7.58 -11.41
CA GLU A 178 0.82 -6.82 -10.14
C GLU A 178 1.25 -7.60 -8.89
N GLY A 179 2.56 -7.81 -8.73
CA GLY A 179 3.12 -8.47 -7.54
C GLY A 179 3.81 -9.77 -7.84
N GLN A 180 3.26 -10.60 -8.72
CA GLN A 180 3.81 -11.91 -9.01
C GLN A 180 3.64 -12.29 -10.49
N GLY A 181 4.39 -13.28 -10.91
CA GLY A 181 4.24 -13.90 -12.23
C GLY A 181 5.35 -14.86 -12.53
N SER A 182 5.47 -15.18 -13.81
CA SER A 182 6.47 -16.00 -14.42
C SER A 182 7.00 -15.33 -15.68
N GLY A 183 8.29 -15.53 -15.93
CA GLY A 183 8.97 -15.00 -17.11
C GLY A 183 9.74 -16.11 -17.80
N THR A 184 9.48 -16.29 -19.10
CA THR A 184 10.16 -17.30 -19.92
C THR A 184 11.20 -16.62 -20.80
N PHE A 185 12.45 -17.01 -20.61
CA PHE A 185 13.58 -16.57 -21.41
C PHE A 185 13.94 -17.61 -22.46
N GLU A 186 14.19 -17.16 -23.68
CA GLU A 186 14.91 -17.96 -24.68
C GLU A 186 16.26 -17.31 -24.97
N VAL A 187 17.35 -17.99 -24.60
CA VAL A 187 18.72 -17.49 -24.76
C VAL A 187 19.49 -18.43 -25.68
N GLU A 188 19.98 -17.89 -26.80
CA GLU A 188 20.81 -18.63 -27.73
C GLU A 188 22.28 -18.46 -27.36
N GLY A 189 22.98 -19.58 -27.17
CA GLY A 189 24.43 -19.65 -27.09
C GLY A 189 24.98 -20.09 -28.44
N THR A 190 26.05 -19.43 -28.88
CA THR A 190 26.66 -19.66 -30.20
C THR A 190 28.16 -19.77 -30.07
N VAL A 191 28.75 -20.72 -30.78
CA VAL A 191 30.20 -20.82 -30.93
C VAL A 191 30.57 -20.30 -32.29
N ILE A 192 31.44 -19.30 -32.33
CA ILE A 192 31.95 -18.70 -33.56
C ILE A 192 33.44 -19.00 -33.64
N ARG A 193 33.87 -19.52 -34.79
CA ARG A 193 35.27 -19.61 -35.18
C ARG A 193 35.62 -18.39 -36.00
N GLN A 194 36.64 -17.65 -35.57
CA GLN A 194 37.19 -16.53 -36.30
C GLN A 194 38.53 -16.92 -36.90
N ASN A 195 38.62 -16.88 -38.23
CA ASN A 195 39.86 -17.13 -38.93
C ASN A 195 40.68 -15.84 -39.01
N SER A 196 41.82 -15.81 -38.32
CA SER A 196 42.70 -14.65 -38.21
C SER A 196 43.34 -14.22 -39.54
N THR A 197 43.37 -15.09 -40.54
CA THR A 197 43.99 -14.82 -41.85
C THR A 197 43.00 -14.25 -42.87
N THR A 198 41.72 -14.59 -42.75
CA THR A 198 40.66 -14.18 -43.71
C THR A 198 39.61 -13.24 -43.12
N ASN A 199 39.69 -12.94 -41.81
CA ASN A 199 38.66 -12.22 -41.06
C ASN A 199 37.24 -12.81 -41.21
N SER A 200 37.13 -14.07 -41.63
CA SER A 200 35.84 -14.76 -41.75
C SER A 200 35.38 -15.28 -40.39
N LYS A 201 34.08 -15.12 -40.12
CA LYS A 201 33.40 -15.63 -38.92
C LYS A 201 32.48 -16.78 -39.33
N GLU A 202 32.74 -17.97 -38.82
CA GLU A 202 31.95 -19.18 -39.07
C GLU A 202 31.25 -19.61 -37.79
N ILE A 203 29.93 -19.82 -37.84
CA ILE A 203 29.19 -20.38 -36.70
C ILE A 203 29.33 -21.90 -36.73
N VAL A 204 29.93 -22.47 -35.69
CA VAL A 204 30.25 -23.91 -35.63
C VAL A 204 29.28 -24.71 -34.75
N ALA A 205 28.56 -24.05 -33.84
CA ALA A 205 27.49 -24.66 -33.03
C ALA A 205 26.52 -23.60 -32.49
N ARG A 206 25.28 -24.02 -32.21
CA ARG A 206 24.24 -23.24 -31.56
C ARG A 206 23.49 -24.09 -30.55
N ALA A 207 23.04 -23.47 -29.47
CA ALA A 207 22.13 -24.08 -28.51
C ALA A 207 21.11 -23.03 -28.05
N LEU A 208 19.84 -23.40 -27.97
CA LEU A 208 18.83 -22.56 -27.35
C LEU A 208 18.50 -23.08 -25.96
N LEU A 209 18.65 -22.22 -24.95
CA LEU A 209 18.16 -22.45 -23.60
C LEU A 209 16.79 -21.78 -23.46
N THR A 210 15.77 -22.57 -23.14
CA THR A 210 14.47 -22.06 -22.67
C THR A 210 14.39 -22.22 -21.16
N ARG A 211 14.08 -21.14 -20.44
CA ARG A 211 14.04 -21.14 -18.98
C ARG A 211 12.98 -20.21 -18.40
N THR A 212 12.20 -20.75 -17.47
CA THR A 212 11.18 -20.02 -16.71
C THR A 212 11.74 -19.53 -15.37
N LEU A 213 11.38 -18.32 -14.98
CA LEU A 213 11.64 -17.73 -13.68
C LEU A 213 10.34 -17.33 -13.01
N ALA A 214 10.29 -17.40 -11.68
CA ALA A 214 9.25 -16.68 -10.93
C ALA A 214 9.63 -15.20 -10.90
N ILE A 215 8.68 -14.31 -11.17
CA ILE A 215 8.84 -12.86 -11.04
C ILE A 215 8.10 -12.44 -9.78
N ASP A 216 8.80 -11.70 -8.92
CA ASP A 216 8.25 -11.21 -7.66
C ASP A 216 8.51 -9.71 -7.54
N SER A 217 7.52 -8.96 -7.05
CA SER A 217 7.52 -7.51 -6.98
C SER A 217 7.03 -6.99 -5.63
N ARG A 218 7.93 -6.34 -4.88
CA ARG A 218 7.65 -5.84 -3.52
C ARG A 218 8.36 -4.51 -3.26
N VAL A 219 7.87 -3.72 -2.30
CA VAL A 219 8.61 -2.57 -1.79
C VAL A 219 9.66 -3.08 -0.76
N PRO A 220 10.97 -2.97 -1.04
CA PRO A 220 11.99 -3.73 -0.32
C PRO A 220 12.36 -3.15 1.05
N ASN A 221 12.41 -1.82 1.18
CA ASN A 221 12.81 -1.11 2.40
C ASN A 221 11.67 -0.22 2.84
N TRP A 222 11.52 0.02 4.14
CA TRP A 222 10.46 0.88 4.68
C TRP A 222 10.52 2.32 4.15
N ASP A 223 11.74 2.85 3.92
CA ASP A 223 11.94 4.17 3.29
C ASP A 223 11.44 4.26 1.85
N ASP A 224 11.28 3.12 1.15
CA ASP A 224 10.77 3.05 -0.22
C ASP A 224 9.23 3.01 -0.27
N TRP A 225 8.54 2.93 0.88
CA TRP A 225 7.07 2.94 0.95
C TRP A 225 6.50 4.34 0.85
N SER A 226 5.33 4.46 0.24
CA SER A 226 4.57 5.70 0.18
C SER A 226 3.93 6.00 1.52
N VAL A 227 4.33 7.10 2.14
CA VAL A 227 3.71 7.68 3.34
C VAL A 227 2.69 8.76 3.00
N LEU A 228 2.77 9.28 1.78
CA LEU A 228 1.78 10.16 1.17
C LEU A 228 1.52 9.63 -0.24
N ALA A 229 0.31 9.18 -0.55
CA ALA A 229 -0.06 8.66 -1.87
C ALA A 229 -1.38 9.28 -2.33
N THR A 230 -1.45 9.73 -3.58
CA THR A 230 -2.65 10.39 -4.09
C THR A 230 -2.73 10.43 -5.61
N VAL A 231 -3.95 10.42 -6.14
CA VAL A 231 -4.22 10.59 -7.59
C VAL A 231 -4.27 12.07 -7.96
N GLY A 232 -4.98 12.87 -7.15
CA GLY A 232 -5.15 14.31 -7.27
C GLY A 232 -4.37 15.05 -6.20
N PHE A 233 -3.38 15.83 -6.60
CA PHE A 233 -2.64 16.69 -5.67
C PHE A 233 -2.79 18.17 -6.07
N GLN A 234 -3.36 19.00 -5.20
CA GLN A 234 -3.34 20.43 -5.43
C GLN A 234 -1.97 21.00 -5.12
N LYS A 235 -1.30 21.51 -6.18
CA LYS A 235 -0.08 22.31 -6.06
C LYS A 235 -0.40 23.54 -5.18
N GLY A 236 0.04 23.52 -3.93
CA GLY A 236 -0.38 24.47 -2.91
C GLY A 236 0.66 24.64 -1.80
N SER A 237 0.18 24.83 -0.58
CA SER A 237 1.03 25.02 0.61
C SER A 237 1.86 23.78 0.94
N ALA A 238 2.96 23.96 1.68
CA ALA A 238 3.97 22.93 1.87
C ALA A 238 3.47 21.77 2.74
N ILE A 239 3.86 20.55 2.39
CA ILE A 239 3.77 19.36 3.25
C ILE A 239 5.19 18.95 3.64
N ASN A 240 5.48 18.96 4.92
CA ASN A 240 6.79 18.57 5.46
C ASN A 240 6.70 17.16 6.04
N ILE A 241 7.40 16.22 5.42
CA ILE A 241 7.51 14.83 5.88
C ILE A 241 8.70 14.74 6.83
N THR A 242 8.47 14.25 8.04
CA THR A 242 9.53 13.99 9.02
C THR A 242 9.63 12.50 9.29
N GLY A 243 10.77 11.91 8.95
CA GLY A 243 10.99 10.46 8.97
C GLY A 243 11.15 9.84 7.57
N GLY A 244 11.20 8.51 7.51
CA GLY A 244 11.35 7.76 6.27
C GLY A 244 10.06 7.67 5.45
N GLY A 245 10.20 7.36 4.16
CA GLY A 245 9.09 7.17 3.23
C GLY A 245 9.00 8.20 2.09
N LEU A 246 8.17 7.89 1.11
CA LEU A 246 8.03 8.63 -0.14
C LEU A 246 6.65 9.29 -0.27
N PHE A 247 6.63 10.40 -1.01
CA PHE A 247 5.44 10.91 -1.65
C PHE A 247 5.27 10.26 -3.03
N SER A 248 4.14 9.60 -3.26
CA SER A 248 3.84 8.92 -4.51
C SER A 248 2.59 9.48 -5.18
N PRO A 249 2.75 10.45 -6.10
CA PRO A 249 1.66 10.87 -6.95
C PRO A 249 1.33 9.77 -7.96
N ILE A 250 0.08 9.33 -7.97
CA ILE A 250 -0.47 8.35 -8.90
C ILE A 250 -0.99 9.11 -10.12
N ILE A 251 -0.42 8.83 -11.28
CA ILE A 251 -0.67 9.60 -12.50
C ILE A 251 -1.39 8.70 -13.49
N THR A 252 -2.60 9.09 -13.86
CA THR A 252 -3.29 8.53 -15.01
C THR A 252 -2.83 9.27 -16.27
N PRO A 253 -2.24 8.59 -17.28
CA PRO A 253 -1.81 9.25 -18.51
C PRO A 253 -3.00 9.90 -19.22
N LEU A 254 -3.05 11.23 -19.22
CA LEU A 254 -4.04 12.01 -19.98
C LEU A 254 -3.63 12.00 -21.45
N SER A 255 -4.03 10.95 -22.17
CA SER A 255 -3.84 10.76 -23.61
C SER A 255 -2.39 10.66 -24.11
N ASN A 256 -2.26 10.15 -25.34
CA ASN A 256 -1.04 9.74 -26.02
C ASN A 256 0.00 10.85 -26.26
N SER A 257 -0.20 12.06 -25.72
CA SER A 257 0.66 13.24 -25.91
C SER A 257 1.48 13.64 -24.68
N THR A 258 1.32 12.97 -23.51
CA THR A 258 2.25 13.22 -22.40
C THR A 258 3.59 12.61 -22.79
N THR A 259 4.56 13.46 -23.13
CA THR A 259 5.88 12.96 -23.54
C THR A 259 6.58 12.34 -22.34
N ALA A 260 7.31 11.24 -22.53
CA ALA A 260 8.03 10.56 -21.46
C ALA A 260 8.96 11.49 -20.64
N ASN A 261 9.40 12.60 -21.24
CA ASN A 261 10.18 13.64 -20.57
C ASN A 261 9.37 14.40 -19.51
N GLN A 262 8.09 14.69 -19.76
CA GLN A 262 7.19 15.34 -18.80
C GLN A 262 6.92 14.45 -17.59
N VAL A 263 6.83 13.13 -17.78
CA VAL A 263 6.59 12.19 -16.68
C VAL A 263 7.84 12.09 -15.79
N THR A 264 9.05 12.06 -16.35
CA THR A 264 10.27 12.04 -15.52
C THR A 264 10.62 13.34 -14.84
N SER A 265 10.19 14.50 -15.37
CA SER A 265 10.35 15.74 -14.62
C SER A 265 9.61 15.70 -13.28
N LEU A 266 8.60 14.82 -13.12
CA LEU A 266 7.85 14.64 -11.88
C LEU A 266 8.69 14.07 -10.74
N CYS A 267 9.75 13.30 -11.05
CA CYS A 267 10.71 12.79 -10.07
C CYS A 267 11.49 13.90 -9.36
N SER A 268 11.57 15.07 -9.99
CA SER A 268 12.27 16.26 -9.51
C SER A 268 11.36 17.48 -9.44
N ASP A 269 10.04 17.29 -9.52
CA ASP A 269 9.09 18.40 -9.60
C ASP A 269 8.91 19.04 -8.22
N THR A 270 9.53 20.20 -8.05
CA THR A 270 9.45 20.99 -6.82
C THR A 270 8.07 21.61 -6.61
N THR A 271 7.19 21.59 -7.62
CA THR A 271 5.84 22.18 -7.52
C THR A 271 4.89 21.36 -6.64
N TYR A 272 5.24 20.12 -6.30
CA TYR A 272 4.52 19.36 -5.27
C TYR A 272 4.65 19.99 -3.87
N ASN A 273 5.65 20.88 -3.66
CA ASN A 273 5.90 21.54 -2.37
C ASN A 273 5.93 20.56 -1.19
N VAL A 274 6.43 19.34 -1.44
CA VAL A 274 6.66 18.32 -0.43
C VAL A 274 8.15 18.31 -0.10
N SER A 275 8.49 18.42 1.17
CA SER A 275 9.87 18.32 1.66
C SER A 275 9.99 17.15 2.62
N SER A 276 11.20 16.59 2.76
CA SER A 276 11.50 15.58 3.77
C SER A 276 12.68 16.02 4.62
N SER A 277 12.69 15.61 5.90
CA SER A 277 13.84 15.73 6.78
C SER A 277 15.00 14.78 6.43
N VAL A 278 14.80 13.85 5.50
CA VAL A 278 15.79 12.85 5.04
C VAL A 278 16.36 13.25 3.67
N THR A 279 17.64 12.97 3.40
CA THR A 279 18.42 13.46 2.24
C THR A 279 18.23 12.66 0.93
N THR A 280 17.09 12.00 0.73
CA THR A 280 16.80 11.12 -0.42
C THR A 280 15.65 11.66 -1.27
N PRO A 281 15.45 11.20 -2.53
CA PRO A 281 14.35 11.71 -3.35
C PRO A 281 13.01 11.43 -2.65
N VAL A 282 12.28 12.51 -2.36
CA VAL A 282 11.01 12.49 -1.63
C VAL A 282 9.85 12.11 -2.54
N VAL A 283 9.99 12.26 -3.85
CA VAL A 283 8.91 12.06 -4.82
C VAL A 283 9.16 10.82 -5.67
N TRP A 284 8.20 9.90 -5.69
CA TRP A 284 8.20 8.69 -6.49
C TRP A 284 6.85 8.49 -7.20
N PRO A 285 6.66 9.10 -8.39
CA PRO A 285 5.44 8.99 -9.16
C PRO A 285 5.18 7.57 -9.64
N ILE A 286 3.92 7.14 -9.56
CA ILE A 286 3.45 5.84 -10.01
C ILE A 286 2.51 6.07 -11.18
N VAL A 287 2.85 5.56 -12.37
CA VAL A 287 1.97 5.71 -13.54
C VAL A 287 0.97 4.57 -13.55
N ASN A 288 -0.29 4.93 -13.80
CA ASN A 288 -1.40 4.00 -13.94
C ASN A 288 -1.79 3.84 -15.42
N PRO A 289 -1.12 2.94 -16.21
CA PRO A 289 -1.31 2.86 -17.65
C PRO A 289 -2.65 2.26 -18.12
N ALA A 290 -3.58 1.90 -17.22
CA ALA A 290 -4.87 1.30 -17.60
C ALA A 290 -5.97 1.42 -16.54
N GLY A 291 -5.86 2.35 -15.58
CA GLY A 291 -6.78 2.42 -14.43
C GLY A 291 -6.58 1.29 -13.40
N LYS A 292 -5.46 0.56 -13.44
CA LYS A 292 -5.16 -0.60 -12.58
C LYS A 292 -4.46 -0.27 -11.26
N VAL A 293 -3.63 0.78 -11.20
CA VAL A 293 -3.04 1.22 -9.94
C VAL A 293 -4.05 2.07 -9.19
N GLU A 294 -4.88 1.39 -8.40
CA GLU A 294 -5.76 2.00 -7.42
C GLU A 294 -5.05 2.08 -6.06
N LEU A 295 -5.43 3.07 -5.25
CA LEU A 295 -5.11 3.01 -3.83
C LEU A 295 -5.72 1.72 -3.25
N PRO A 296 -5.14 1.14 -2.18
CA PRO A 296 -5.59 -0.16 -1.71
C PRO A 296 -7.02 -0.03 -1.17
N SER A 297 -7.85 -1.06 -1.38
CA SER A 297 -9.20 -1.09 -0.81
C SER A 297 -9.14 -1.22 0.71
N THR A 298 -10.28 -1.03 1.38
CA THR A 298 -10.40 -1.30 2.83
C THR A 298 -10.05 -2.71 3.24
N ASP A 299 -10.04 -3.67 2.31
CA ASP A 299 -9.81 -5.09 2.61
C ASP A 299 -8.42 -5.37 3.20
N ILE A 300 -7.48 -4.43 3.07
CA ILE A 300 -6.17 -4.57 3.71
C ILE A 300 -6.19 -4.28 5.22
N TYR A 301 -7.31 -3.79 5.78
CA TYR A 301 -7.48 -3.47 7.20
C TYR A 301 -8.51 -4.38 7.88
N ASP A 302 -8.74 -5.56 7.30
CA ASP A 302 -9.94 -6.33 7.59
C ASP A 302 -9.73 -7.57 8.44
N LYS A 303 -8.52 -7.89 8.93
CA LYS A 303 -8.18 -9.08 9.76
C LYS A 303 -9.29 -10.14 9.94
N ASP A 304 -10.26 -9.86 10.80
CA ASP A 304 -11.46 -10.66 11.04
C ASP A 304 -12.80 -9.92 10.84
N LYS A 305 -12.74 -8.67 10.34
CA LYS A 305 -13.84 -7.76 10.00
C LYS A 305 -14.89 -7.68 11.11
N ALA A 306 -14.49 -7.64 12.38
CA ALA A 306 -15.48 -7.52 13.44
C ALA A 306 -16.14 -6.14 13.37
N ILE A 307 -17.42 -6.11 13.01
CA ILE A 307 -18.18 -4.88 12.88
C ILE A 307 -18.87 -4.56 14.20
N ASP A 308 -18.83 -3.29 14.61
CA ASP A 308 -19.59 -2.80 15.75
C ASP A 308 -21.10 -2.90 15.47
N LYS A 309 -21.85 -3.49 16.40
CA LYS A 309 -23.27 -3.80 16.21
C LYS A 309 -24.16 -3.25 17.32
N VAL A 310 -25.38 -2.90 16.93
CA VAL A 310 -26.49 -2.59 17.84
C VAL A 310 -27.74 -3.33 17.33
N ALA A 311 -28.43 -4.02 18.22
CA ALA A 311 -29.59 -4.85 17.87
C ALA A 311 -29.34 -5.83 16.69
N GLY A 312 -28.13 -6.40 16.61
CA GLY A 312 -27.73 -7.37 15.58
C GLY A 312 -27.35 -6.77 14.21
N LYS A 313 -27.49 -5.46 14.02
CA LYS A 313 -27.16 -4.72 12.79
C LYS A 313 -25.94 -3.84 12.98
N ARG A 314 -25.36 -3.33 11.89
CA ARG A 314 -24.23 -2.40 12.02
C ARG A 314 -24.64 -1.15 12.79
N ARG A 315 -23.81 -0.77 13.77
CA ARG A 315 -24.00 0.45 14.55
C ARG A 315 -23.40 1.61 13.78
N VAL A 316 -24.21 2.63 13.56
CA VAL A 316 -23.84 3.88 12.91
C VAL A 316 -23.69 4.94 13.98
N TRP A 317 -22.55 5.62 13.96
CA TRP A 317 -22.17 6.65 14.92
C TRP A 317 -22.23 8.04 14.29
N THR A 318 -22.63 9.00 15.11
CA THR A 318 -22.59 10.43 14.80
C THR A 318 -21.90 11.15 15.94
N PHE A 319 -20.93 11.99 15.61
CA PHE A 319 -20.30 12.94 16.52
C PHE A 319 -20.52 14.35 15.96
N ASN A 320 -21.15 15.23 16.73
CA ASN A 320 -21.46 16.58 16.29
C ASN A 320 -21.58 17.53 17.49
N ASP A 321 -20.69 18.50 17.59
CA ASP A 321 -20.71 19.52 18.65
C ASP A 321 -21.09 20.93 18.18
N SER A 322 -21.46 21.07 16.89
CA SER A 322 -21.82 22.36 16.28
C SER A 322 -23.12 22.97 16.84
N ASP A 323 -23.06 24.27 17.13
CA ASP A 323 -24.02 25.02 17.94
C ASP A 323 -25.43 25.15 17.32
N ASP A 324 -25.53 25.15 15.99
CA ASP A 324 -26.80 25.37 15.26
C ASP A 324 -27.51 24.07 14.83
N GLU A 325 -26.82 22.91 14.85
CA GLU A 325 -27.30 21.65 14.23
C GLU A 325 -27.14 20.39 15.11
N GLY A 326 -26.36 20.42 16.19
CA GLY A 326 -26.13 19.25 17.05
C GLY A 326 -27.42 18.65 17.63
N ILE A 327 -28.42 19.49 17.93
CA ILE A 327 -29.74 19.08 18.42
C ILE A 327 -30.53 18.28 17.38
N GLN A 328 -30.36 18.58 16.09
CA GLN A 328 -31.00 17.82 15.01
C GLN A 328 -30.20 16.58 14.64
N ALA A 329 -28.87 16.64 14.74
CA ALA A 329 -27.97 15.57 14.33
C ALA A 329 -28.14 14.27 15.12
N CYS A 330 -28.56 14.36 16.39
CA CYS A 330 -28.82 13.22 17.28
C CYS A 330 -30.29 13.02 17.65
N GLY A 331 -31.21 13.68 16.93
CA GLY A 331 -32.65 13.59 17.13
C GLY A 331 -33.08 14.24 18.44
N ASN A 332 -33.49 15.52 18.37
CA ASN A 332 -34.00 16.35 19.47
C ASN A 332 -33.15 16.45 20.76
N ARG A 333 -32.12 15.63 20.99
CA ARG A 333 -31.29 15.67 22.20
C ARG A 333 -30.03 16.51 21.99
N LEU A 334 -29.69 17.28 23.01
CA LEU A 334 -28.42 17.99 23.17
C LEU A 334 -27.30 17.01 23.53
N SER A 335 -26.93 16.13 22.60
CA SER A 335 -25.79 15.24 22.78
C SER A 335 -24.77 15.44 21.68
N VAL A 336 -23.50 15.47 22.07
CA VAL A 336 -22.36 15.54 21.14
C VAL A 336 -22.10 14.22 20.41
N TYR A 337 -22.76 13.14 20.82
CA TYR A 337 -22.70 11.85 20.13
C TYR A 337 -24.01 11.07 20.22
N CYS A 338 -24.24 10.20 19.25
CA CYS A 338 -25.37 9.28 19.25
C CYS A 338 -25.12 8.11 18.31
N THR A 339 -25.91 7.04 18.49
CA THR A 339 -25.85 5.86 17.62
C THR A 339 -27.21 5.33 17.22
N ARG A 340 -27.26 4.66 16.06
CA ARG A 340 -28.45 4.00 15.54
C ARG A 340 -28.09 2.73 14.75
N PRO A 341 -29.04 1.80 14.55
CA PRO A 341 -28.89 0.74 13.55
C PRO A 341 -28.82 1.32 12.13
N GLU A 342 -28.07 0.67 11.24
CA GLU A 342 -27.85 1.10 9.84
C GLU A 342 -29.11 1.33 9.00
N ASP A 343 -30.21 0.64 9.30
CA ASP A 343 -31.47 0.70 8.58
C ASP A 343 -32.54 1.57 9.25
N SER A 344 -32.18 2.26 10.33
CA SER A 344 -33.07 3.16 11.06
C SER A 344 -32.94 4.60 10.57
N TYR A 345 -34.04 5.21 10.12
CA TYR A 345 -34.08 6.63 9.74
C TYR A 345 -34.07 7.60 10.95
N SER A 346 -34.32 7.07 12.14
CA SER A 346 -34.35 7.83 13.39
C SER A 346 -33.36 7.26 14.39
N TYR A 347 -32.88 8.07 15.33
CA TYR A 347 -32.26 7.55 16.53
C TYR A 347 -33.38 7.03 17.43
N PRO A 348 -33.52 5.71 17.66
CA PRO A 348 -34.54 5.20 18.57
C PRO A 348 -34.25 5.77 19.97
N ASN A 349 -35.06 6.74 20.41
CA ASN A 349 -34.96 7.48 21.68
C ASN A 349 -33.55 7.54 22.29
N GLY A 350 -32.59 8.06 21.51
CA GLY A 350 -31.23 8.38 21.95
C GLY A 350 -30.60 7.33 22.87
N GLN A 351 -30.39 6.11 22.39
CA GLN A 351 -29.70 5.08 23.16
C GLN A 351 -28.23 5.51 23.38
N LEU A 352 -28.00 6.28 24.45
CA LEU A 352 -26.67 6.50 25.00
C LEU A 352 -26.08 5.13 25.32
N ILE A 353 -24.86 4.90 24.87
CA ILE A 353 -24.23 3.60 25.04
C ILE A 353 -23.72 3.51 26.47
N SER A 354 -24.25 2.52 27.21
CA SER A 354 -23.72 2.20 28.54
C SER A 354 -22.21 1.93 28.45
N GLY A 355 -21.43 2.69 29.21
CA GLY A 355 -19.97 2.57 29.26
C GLY A 355 -19.20 3.63 28.46
N VAL A 356 -19.86 4.43 27.61
CA VAL A 356 -19.22 5.63 27.03
C VAL A 356 -19.20 6.71 28.10
N ASN A 357 -18.00 7.22 28.42
CA ASN A 357 -17.84 8.27 29.43
C ASN A 357 -17.77 9.62 28.72
N VAL A 358 -18.66 10.55 29.10
CA VAL A 358 -18.60 11.93 28.64
C VAL A 358 -18.33 12.84 29.82
N VAL A 359 -17.29 13.64 29.70
CA VAL A 359 -16.98 14.73 30.63
C VAL A 359 -17.15 16.04 29.89
N SER A 360 -18.11 16.84 30.30
CA SER A 360 -18.36 18.17 29.72
C SER A 360 -17.85 19.23 30.67
N ASN A 361 -17.13 20.23 30.16
CA ASN A 361 -16.74 21.41 30.91
C ASN A 361 -17.28 22.65 30.19
N ALA A 362 -17.99 23.50 30.94
CA ALA A 362 -18.37 24.83 30.51
C ALA A 362 -17.53 25.86 31.28
N ILE A 363 -16.79 26.70 30.57
CA ILE A 363 -15.98 27.77 31.17
C ILE A 363 -16.40 29.09 30.52
N GLY A 364 -16.93 30.01 31.34
CA GLY A 364 -17.32 31.33 30.88
C GLY A 364 -18.07 32.11 31.94
N THR A 365 -18.00 33.43 31.85
CA THR A 365 -18.81 34.33 32.67
C THR A 365 -20.14 34.55 31.96
N ILE A 366 -21.27 34.15 32.56
CA ILE A 366 -22.60 34.46 32.01
C ILE A 366 -22.73 36.00 31.97
N PRO A 367 -22.84 36.65 30.79
CA PRO A 367 -22.87 38.10 30.73
C PRO A 367 -24.17 38.64 31.36
N GLY A 368 -24.04 39.46 32.42
CA GLY A 368 -25.14 40.22 33.01
C GLY A 368 -25.97 39.48 34.07
N THR A 369 -25.34 39.16 35.20
CA THR A 369 -25.85 38.37 36.35
C THR A 369 -27.16 38.88 36.96
N SER A 370 -28.25 38.65 36.26
CA SER A 370 -29.57 38.42 36.84
C SER A 370 -30.00 37.08 36.30
N ILE A 371 -29.87 36.01 37.08
CA ILE A 371 -30.51 34.74 36.73
C ILE A 371 -32.00 35.05 36.75
N LYS A 372 -32.65 34.89 35.60
CA LYS A 372 -34.08 35.12 35.46
C LYS A 372 -34.78 33.77 35.39
N THR A 373 -35.72 33.56 36.29
CA THR A 373 -36.72 32.50 36.22
C THR A 373 -38.09 33.14 36.02
N TRP A 374 -39.14 32.37 35.82
CA TRP A 374 -40.49 32.91 35.75
C TRP A 374 -41.50 31.96 36.36
N ARG A 375 -42.65 32.49 36.78
CA ARG A 375 -43.78 31.72 37.32
C ARG A 375 -45.10 32.30 36.83
N ILE A 376 -46.17 31.53 36.97
CA ILE A 376 -47.53 32.02 36.82
C ILE A 376 -48.12 32.18 38.22
N ASN A 377 -48.56 33.38 38.56
CA ASN A 377 -49.22 33.70 39.81
C ASN A 377 -50.54 34.42 39.49
N ASP A 378 -51.67 33.85 39.91
CA ASP A 378 -53.02 34.37 39.62
C ASP A 378 -53.29 34.70 38.14
N GLY A 379 -52.74 33.88 37.23
CA GLY A 379 -52.92 34.03 35.78
C GLY A 379 -52.08 35.14 35.14
N GLN A 380 -51.16 35.76 35.88
CA GLN A 380 -50.15 36.67 35.35
C GLN A 380 -48.77 36.02 35.38
N TYR A 381 -47.98 36.26 34.32
CA TYR A 381 -46.59 35.85 34.30
C TYR A 381 -45.77 36.81 35.17
N GLU A 382 -44.94 36.26 36.04
CA GLU A 382 -43.96 37.01 36.83
C GLU A 382 -42.56 36.51 36.47
N ILE A 383 -41.61 37.43 36.23
CA ILE A 383 -40.18 37.09 36.11
C ILE A 383 -39.55 37.24 37.49
N GLY A 384 -38.96 36.16 38.00
CA GLY A 384 -38.10 36.17 39.18
C GLY A 384 -36.68 36.49 38.75
N THR A 385 -36.09 37.55 39.30
CA THR A 385 -34.66 37.83 39.17
C THR A 385 -33.97 37.43 40.47
N TYR A 386 -33.05 36.46 40.40
CA TYR A 386 -32.17 36.15 41.52
C TYR A 386 -31.17 37.28 41.66
N GLN A 387 -31.22 37.99 42.79
CA GLN A 387 -30.22 38.97 43.16
C GLN A 387 -29.50 38.45 44.40
N GLU A 388 -28.28 37.96 44.23
CA GLU A 388 -27.34 37.90 45.34
C GLU A 388 -26.08 38.71 45.06
N PRO A 389 -25.46 39.25 46.13
CA PRO A 389 -24.42 40.25 46.04
C PRO A 389 -23.14 39.65 45.46
N ILE A 390 -22.57 40.36 44.50
CA ILE A 390 -21.21 40.16 44.02
C ILE A 390 -20.27 40.17 45.23
N TYR A 391 -19.70 39.02 45.61
CA TYR A 391 -18.44 38.97 46.34
C TYR A 391 -17.32 38.42 45.43
N PRO A 392 -16.24 39.20 45.24
CA PRO A 392 -15.13 38.86 44.35
C PRO A 392 -14.02 38.11 45.11
N SER A 393 -13.68 36.89 44.69
CA SER A 393 -12.30 36.36 44.53
C SER A 393 -12.23 34.83 44.46
N ASP A 394 -13.17 34.08 45.04
CA ASP A 394 -13.05 32.61 45.12
C ASP A 394 -13.83 31.82 44.05
N PHE A 395 -14.66 32.47 43.23
CA PHE A 395 -15.32 31.84 42.09
C PHE A 395 -14.44 31.69 40.83
N SER A 396 -13.17 32.09 40.89
CA SER A 396 -12.22 31.83 39.80
C SER A 396 -11.87 30.35 39.63
N ASN A 397 -12.28 29.48 40.57
CA ASN A 397 -12.03 28.03 40.55
C ASN A 397 -13.25 27.15 40.88
N ALA A 398 -14.47 27.71 41.01
CA ALA A 398 -15.65 26.89 41.24
C ALA A 398 -16.13 26.29 39.91
N SER A 399 -15.95 24.98 39.75
CA SER A 399 -16.58 24.21 38.67
C SER A 399 -18.10 24.34 38.76
N ILE A 400 -18.80 24.44 37.63
CA ILE A 400 -20.27 24.41 37.52
C ILE A 400 -20.90 23.19 38.24
N ASN A 401 -20.10 22.17 38.58
CA ASN A 401 -20.46 21.03 39.43
C ASN A 401 -20.93 21.39 40.87
N GLU A 402 -20.77 22.63 41.33
CA GLU A 402 -21.33 23.09 42.61
C GLU A 402 -22.79 23.57 42.52
N ILE A 403 -23.38 23.60 41.32
CA ILE A 403 -24.83 23.63 41.17
C ILE A 403 -25.35 22.22 41.49
N HIS A 404 -25.70 22.00 42.76
CA HIS A 404 -26.09 20.71 43.32
C HIS A 404 -27.02 19.89 42.37
N PRO A 405 -26.63 18.64 42.00
CA PRO A 405 -27.48 17.68 41.27
C PRO A 405 -28.65 17.11 42.11
N GLY A 406 -29.10 17.85 43.11
CA GLY A 406 -30.01 17.35 44.13
C GLY A 406 -30.56 18.49 44.98
N GLY A 407 -31.58 19.18 44.47
CA GLY A 407 -32.70 19.63 45.28
C GLY A 407 -32.45 20.65 46.39
N SER A 408 -31.37 21.43 46.40
CA SER A 408 -31.42 22.72 47.12
C SER A 408 -32.25 23.68 46.27
N ARG A 409 -33.56 23.67 46.51
CA ARG A 409 -34.51 24.66 45.99
C ARG A 409 -33.90 26.04 46.23
N PHE A 410 -33.75 26.83 45.17
CA PHE A 410 -33.83 28.27 45.36
C PHE A 410 -35.20 28.51 45.99
N ASP A 411 -35.25 28.97 47.24
CA ASP A 411 -36.54 29.18 47.89
C ASP A 411 -37.22 30.36 47.20
N ALA A 412 -38.54 30.34 47.08
CA ALA A 412 -39.26 31.39 46.33
C ALA A 412 -38.99 32.81 46.89
N SER A 413 -38.48 32.91 48.12
CA SER A 413 -38.03 34.13 48.80
C SER A 413 -36.75 34.73 48.23
N ASP A 414 -35.93 33.95 47.53
CA ASP A 414 -34.59 34.38 47.06
C ASP A 414 -34.67 35.12 45.71
N TRP A 415 -35.88 35.29 45.19
CA TRP A 415 -36.17 35.87 43.89
C TRP A 415 -36.97 37.15 44.03
N THR A 416 -36.56 38.17 43.28
CA THR A 416 -37.35 39.39 43.09
C THR A 416 -38.30 39.20 41.92
N TRP A 417 -39.60 39.10 42.20
CA TRP A 417 -40.63 38.82 41.19
C TRP A 417 -41.24 40.11 40.63
N GLU A 418 -41.25 40.26 39.31
CA GLU A 418 -41.90 41.37 38.60
C GLU A 418 -42.95 40.82 37.63
N ALA A 419 -44.19 41.30 37.75
CA ALA A 419 -45.26 40.95 36.83
C ALA A 419 -44.96 41.52 35.43
N VAL A 420 -45.02 40.66 34.42
CA VAL A 420 -44.67 41.01 33.05
C VAL A 420 -45.72 40.48 32.07
N ASN A 421 -46.08 41.32 31.10
CA ASN A 421 -46.80 40.87 29.92
C ASN A 421 -45.80 40.23 28.96
N LEU A 422 -45.57 38.94 29.11
CA LEU A 422 -44.69 38.20 28.21
C LEU A 422 -45.42 37.87 26.92
N ASN A 423 -44.90 38.36 25.79
CA ASN A 423 -45.12 37.68 24.54
C ASN A 423 -44.30 36.38 24.60
N ALA A 424 -44.92 35.23 24.31
CA ALA A 424 -44.27 33.93 24.50
C ALA A 424 -42.98 33.70 23.66
N SER A 425 -42.68 34.57 22.69
CA SER A 425 -41.39 34.64 22.00
C SER A 425 -40.22 35.05 22.91
N ASP A 426 -40.51 35.64 24.07
CA ASP A 426 -39.53 36.30 24.93
C ASP A 426 -39.17 35.44 26.17
N ILE A 427 -39.79 34.27 26.31
CA ILE A 427 -39.56 33.37 27.44
C ILE A 427 -38.23 32.63 27.21
N LYS A 428 -37.18 33.10 27.91
CA LYS A 428 -35.87 32.45 28.01
C LYS A 428 -35.76 31.76 29.36
N LEU A 429 -35.55 30.46 29.33
CA LEU A 429 -35.38 29.62 30.51
C LEU A 429 -33.93 29.17 30.59
N PHE A 430 -33.28 29.41 31.73
CA PHE A 430 -31.99 28.77 32.00
C PHE A 430 -32.24 27.33 32.43
N TYR A 431 -31.58 26.40 31.77
CA TYR A 431 -31.69 24.97 32.04
C TYR A 431 -30.29 24.37 32.12
N VAL A 432 -30.07 23.43 33.03
CA VAL A 432 -28.84 22.64 33.08
C VAL A 432 -29.22 21.22 32.72
N ASP A 433 -28.58 20.65 31.70
CA ASP A 433 -28.86 19.27 31.28
C ASP A 433 -28.36 18.29 32.33
N ASP A 434 -29.26 17.50 32.90
CA ASP A 434 -28.96 16.53 33.96
C ASP A 434 -27.98 15.43 33.54
N THR A 435 -27.80 15.20 32.23
CA THR A 435 -26.91 14.18 31.67
C THR A 435 -25.52 14.74 31.40
N THR A 436 -25.43 15.97 30.89
CA THR A 436 -24.15 16.58 30.47
C THR A 436 -23.61 17.60 31.47
N GLY A 437 -24.42 18.08 32.40
CA GLY A 437 -24.08 19.15 33.34
C GLY A 437 -23.97 20.54 32.70
N LEU A 438 -24.35 20.69 31.43
CA LEU A 438 -24.13 21.93 30.68
C LEU A 438 -25.33 22.88 30.76
N PRO A 439 -25.09 24.19 30.86
CA PRO A 439 -26.15 25.18 30.88
C PRO A 439 -26.61 25.54 29.45
N TYR A 440 -27.92 25.68 29.28
CA TYR A 440 -28.60 26.02 28.04
C TYR A 440 -29.67 27.09 28.28
N ILE A 441 -30.03 27.79 27.21
CA ILE A 441 -31.22 28.65 27.16
C ILE A 441 -32.32 27.91 26.41
N ALA A 442 -33.43 27.63 27.07
CA ALA A 442 -34.62 27.07 26.46
C ALA A 442 -35.63 28.17 26.09
N TYR A 443 -36.25 28.05 24.92
CA TYR A 443 -37.25 28.96 24.37
C TYR A 443 -38.53 28.18 24.09
N CYS A 444 -39.67 28.67 24.56
CA CYS A 444 -40.96 28.04 24.27
C CYS A 444 -41.29 28.19 22.78
N ILE A 445 -41.64 27.08 22.11
CA ILE A 445 -42.04 27.15 20.69
C ILE A 445 -43.47 27.71 20.56
N ASN A 446 -43.70 28.48 19.50
CA ASN A 446 -44.93 29.26 19.33
C ASN A 446 -46.22 28.42 19.31
N SER A 447 -46.13 27.14 18.90
CA SER A 447 -47.25 26.19 18.87
C SER A 447 -47.63 25.60 20.23
N SER A 448 -46.77 25.75 21.25
CA SER A 448 -46.92 25.12 22.58
C SER A 448 -47.17 26.15 23.70
N ARG A 449 -47.57 27.38 23.32
CA ARG A 449 -47.73 28.55 24.20
C ARG A 449 -48.48 28.31 25.50
N GLN A 450 -49.52 27.49 25.50
CA GLN A 450 -50.38 27.24 26.66
C GLN A 450 -49.83 26.14 27.60
N TYR A 451 -48.69 25.53 27.27
CA TYR A 451 -48.18 24.32 27.90
C TYR A 451 -46.69 24.40 28.30
N CYS A 452 -46.14 25.62 28.35
CA CYS A 452 -44.75 25.82 28.77
C CYS A 452 -44.67 26.13 30.27
N GLU A 453 -45.43 25.47 31.14
CA GLU A 453 -45.39 25.76 32.58
C GLU A 453 -44.02 25.40 33.20
N PRO A 454 -43.51 26.17 34.19
CA PRO A 454 -42.25 25.85 34.86
C PRO A 454 -42.27 24.47 35.55
N ASP A 455 -43.43 24.04 36.04
CA ASP A 455 -43.60 22.75 36.69
C ASP A 455 -43.46 21.57 35.71
N ASP A 456 -43.76 21.78 34.41
CA ASP A 456 -43.57 20.76 33.36
C ASP A 456 -42.07 20.42 33.14
N LEU A 457 -41.13 21.31 33.52
CA LEU A 457 -39.69 21.04 33.46
C LEU A 457 -39.21 20.11 34.57
N ILE A 458 -39.95 19.96 35.67
CA ILE A 458 -39.50 19.18 36.82
C ILE A 458 -40.09 17.75 36.77
N GLU A 459 -41.31 17.59 36.24
CA GLU A 459 -42.05 16.33 36.36
C GLU A 459 -42.06 15.44 35.10
N ARG A 460 -41.63 15.97 33.93
CA ARG A 460 -41.70 15.22 32.67
C ARG A 460 -40.39 14.50 32.29
N PRO A 461 -40.49 13.37 31.58
CA PRO A 461 -39.36 12.81 30.84
C PRO A 461 -38.81 13.82 29.82
N TRP A 462 -37.49 13.82 29.64
CA TRP A 462 -36.76 14.75 28.76
C TRP A 462 -37.33 14.81 27.34
N GLU A 463 -37.80 13.68 26.81
CA GLU A 463 -38.37 13.57 25.46
C GLU A 463 -39.58 14.48 25.25
N GLN A 464 -40.44 14.64 26.27
CA GLN A 464 -41.63 15.49 26.17
C GLN A 464 -41.28 16.98 26.29
N LYS A 465 -40.15 17.32 26.92
CA LYS A 465 -39.68 18.72 27.04
C LYS A 465 -39.18 19.24 25.70
N LEU A 466 -38.47 18.40 24.94
CA LEU A 466 -37.89 18.75 23.64
C LEU A 466 -38.95 19.06 22.56
N GLU A 467 -40.16 18.51 22.66
CA GLU A 467 -41.26 18.84 21.75
C GLU A 467 -41.83 20.25 21.98
N ARG A 468 -41.51 20.90 23.10
CA ARG A 468 -42.09 22.19 23.51
C ARG A 468 -41.08 23.32 23.62
N PHE A 469 -39.79 22.99 23.72
CA PHE A 469 -38.72 23.96 23.91
C PHE A 469 -37.64 23.84 22.83
N LYS A 470 -37.22 24.97 22.25
CA LYS A 470 -35.97 25.09 21.49
C LYS A 470 -34.84 25.40 22.47
N PHE A 471 -33.73 24.69 22.43
CA PHE A 471 -32.57 24.98 23.28
C PHE A 471 -31.47 25.65 22.46
N GLU A 472 -30.75 26.59 23.06
CA GLU A 472 -29.56 27.23 22.49
C GLU A 472 -28.44 27.25 23.53
N LYS A 473 -27.20 27.09 23.09
CA LYS A 473 -26.03 27.31 23.95
C LYS A 473 -25.96 28.78 24.38
N ILE A 474 -25.55 29.04 25.61
CA ILE A 474 -25.30 30.41 26.10
C ILE A 474 -24.05 30.95 25.38
N SER A 475 -24.21 32.04 24.64
CA SER A 475 -23.09 32.73 23.99
C SER A 475 -22.08 33.24 25.01
N GLY A 476 -20.78 33.06 24.74
CA GLY A 476 -19.69 33.47 25.63
C GLY A 476 -19.27 32.43 26.68
N ILE A 477 -19.91 31.25 26.69
CA ILE A 477 -19.42 30.07 27.40
C ILE A 477 -18.70 29.17 26.38
N ASN A 478 -17.50 28.72 26.72
CA ASN A 478 -16.76 27.72 25.94
C ASN A 478 -17.18 26.32 26.42
N TYR A 479 -17.60 25.46 25.50
CA TYR A 479 -18.13 24.12 25.80
C TYR A 479 -17.15 23.06 25.28
N SER A 480 -16.27 22.57 26.16
CA SER A 480 -15.39 21.45 25.82
C SER A 480 -15.99 20.14 26.28
N HIS A 481 -15.96 19.12 25.43
CA HIS A 481 -16.41 17.77 25.76
C HIS A 481 -15.26 16.79 25.58
N LYS A 482 -15.13 15.83 26.51
CA LYS A 482 -14.24 14.68 26.35
C LYS A 482 -15.09 13.42 26.33
N ILE A 483 -15.02 12.69 25.24
CA ILE A 483 -15.74 11.43 25.03
C ILE A 483 -14.71 10.30 25.03
N LEU A 484 -14.85 9.37 25.97
CA LEU A 484 -14.07 8.13 25.98
C LEU A 484 -14.97 6.98 25.55
N ILE A 485 -14.53 6.26 24.52
CA ILE A 485 -15.16 5.04 24.01
C ILE A 485 -14.26 3.86 24.39
N PRO A 486 -14.61 3.10 25.43
CA PRO A 486 -13.84 1.94 25.82
C PRO A 486 -13.95 0.82 24.78
N ALA A 487 -12.90 0.00 24.65
CA ALA A 487 -12.88 -1.12 23.71
C ALA A 487 -13.99 -2.14 24.00
N SER A 488 -14.42 -2.23 25.27
CA SER A 488 -15.53 -3.09 25.70
C SER A 488 -16.91 -2.65 25.20
N THR A 489 -17.05 -1.42 24.69
CA THR A 489 -18.33 -0.86 24.22
C THR A 489 -18.55 -0.99 22.71
N ILE A 490 -17.47 -1.20 21.97
CA ILE A 490 -17.44 -1.34 20.52
C ILE A 490 -17.08 -2.78 20.14
N CYS A 491 -17.73 -3.33 19.12
CA CYS A 491 -17.49 -4.73 18.70
C CYS A 491 -17.64 -5.76 19.83
N SER A 492 -18.38 -5.41 20.90
CA SER A 492 -18.52 -6.20 22.13
C SER A 492 -19.19 -7.57 21.92
N ASN A 493 -19.87 -7.73 20.79
CA ASN A 493 -20.45 -8.99 20.33
C ASN A 493 -19.41 -10.02 19.84
N ASN A 494 -18.13 -9.67 19.75
CA ASN A 494 -17.05 -10.57 19.39
C ASN A 494 -15.84 -10.38 20.31
N SER A 495 -15.77 -11.13 21.41
CA SER A 495 -14.67 -11.07 22.38
C SER A 495 -13.32 -11.56 21.84
N SER A 496 -13.31 -12.20 20.67
CA SER A 496 -12.09 -12.68 20.00
C SER A 496 -11.70 -11.78 18.82
N ALA A 497 -12.30 -10.60 18.72
CA ALA A 497 -12.13 -9.74 17.58
C ALA A 497 -10.69 -9.20 17.48
N LYS A 498 -10.10 -9.29 16.28
CA LYS A 498 -8.72 -8.85 16.01
C LYS A 498 -8.64 -7.42 15.47
N SER A 499 -9.71 -6.91 14.89
CA SER A 499 -9.93 -5.49 14.57
C SER A 499 -11.36 -5.09 14.90
N CYS A 500 -11.67 -3.81 15.05
CA CYS A 500 -13.03 -3.31 15.22
C CYS A 500 -13.36 -2.28 14.14
N HIS A 501 -14.42 -2.51 13.37
CA HIS A 501 -14.89 -1.62 12.32
C HIS A 501 -16.10 -0.83 12.82
N ILE A 502 -15.96 0.50 12.87
CA ILE A 502 -16.96 1.46 13.31
C ILE A 502 -17.39 2.28 12.09
N TYR A 503 -18.70 2.49 11.93
CA TYR A 503 -19.24 3.24 10.81
C TYR A 503 -19.74 4.61 11.27
N LEU A 504 -19.28 5.65 10.57
CA LEU A 504 -19.60 7.05 10.86
C LEU A 504 -20.51 7.61 9.76
N GLU A 505 -21.64 8.18 10.19
CA GLU A 505 -22.52 8.94 9.31
C GLU A 505 -22.19 10.43 9.34
N ASN A 506 -21.72 10.94 10.48
CA ASN A 506 -21.32 12.34 10.62
C ASN A 506 -20.23 12.50 11.69
N LEU A 507 -19.23 13.32 11.39
CA LEU A 507 -18.13 13.67 12.28
C LEU A 507 -17.89 15.16 12.11
N ASN A 508 -18.43 15.99 12.99
CA ASN A 508 -18.28 17.45 12.94
C ASN A 508 -17.88 17.94 14.32
N LEU A 509 -16.58 18.10 14.55
CA LEU A 509 -16.04 18.45 15.87
C LEU A 509 -15.27 19.76 15.79
N SER A 510 -15.62 20.72 16.66
CA SER A 510 -14.91 21.99 16.80
C SER A 510 -14.17 22.13 18.13
N GLU A 511 -14.73 21.61 19.23
CA GLU A 511 -14.22 21.78 20.60
C GLU A 511 -14.19 20.45 21.39
N THR A 512 -14.68 19.37 20.78
CA THR A 512 -14.81 18.05 21.43
C THR A 512 -13.59 17.17 21.17
N GLU A 513 -13.13 16.52 22.23
CA GLU A 513 -12.10 15.49 22.21
C GLU A 513 -12.75 14.10 22.28
N VAL A 514 -12.43 13.22 21.33
CA VAL A 514 -12.91 11.84 21.26
C VAL A 514 -11.72 10.88 21.35
N PHE A 515 -11.72 10.07 22.39
CA PHE A 515 -10.72 9.05 22.68
C PHE A 515 -11.34 7.67 22.46
N ILE A 516 -10.73 6.86 21.59
CA ILE A 516 -11.18 5.50 21.30
C ILE A 516 -10.10 4.53 21.77
N GLU A 517 -10.41 3.65 22.71
CA GLU A 517 -9.43 2.65 23.16
C GLU A 517 -9.10 1.67 22.04
N ASN A 518 -7.82 1.57 21.67
CA ASN A 518 -7.36 0.73 20.56
C ASN A 518 -6.02 -0.01 20.82
N GLU A 519 -5.62 -0.10 22.10
CA GLU A 519 -4.38 -0.73 22.55
C GLU A 519 -4.33 -2.24 22.25
N ASN A 520 -5.44 -2.95 22.48
CA ASN A 520 -5.51 -4.41 22.26
C ASN A 520 -6.12 -4.75 20.90
N GLN A 521 -6.92 -3.85 20.35
CA GLN A 521 -7.68 -4.06 19.12
C GLN A 521 -7.63 -2.79 18.28
N PRO A 522 -7.02 -2.80 17.09
CA PRO A 522 -7.06 -1.64 16.20
C PRO A 522 -8.48 -1.34 15.76
N VAL A 523 -8.74 -0.06 15.53
CA VAL A 523 -10.05 0.48 15.14
C VAL A 523 -9.96 1.04 13.74
N VAL A 524 -10.94 0.68 12.91
CA VAL A 524 -11.14 1.18 11.54
C VAL A 524 -12.43 1.98 11.51
N LEU A 525 -12.32 3.29 11.27
CA LEU A 525 -13.43 4.22 11.12
C LEU A 525 -13.79 4.34 9.65
N HIS A 526 -14.99 3.90 9.29
CA HIS A 526 -15.55 4.01 7.94
C HIS A 526 -16.40 5.27 7.82
N LEU A 527 -16.01 6.20 6.95
CA LEU A 527 -16.76 7.42 6.65
C LEU A 527 -17.74 7.18 5.49
N GLY A 528 -18.99 7.61 5.64
CA GLY A 528 -19.90 7.82 4.50
C GLY A 528 -20.30 6.59 3.70
N ASP A 529 -20.40 5.42 4.34
CA ASP A 529 -20.74 4.16 3.69
C ASP A 529 -22.11 4.19 2.97
N SER A 530 -22.10 3.85 1.67
CA SER A 530 -23.28 3.72 0.81
C SER A 530 -24.29 2.67 1.25
N GLY A 531 -23.87 1.69 2.06
CA GLY A 531 -24.74 0.67 2.64
C GLY A 531 -25.56 1.14 3.84
N ILE A 532 -25.39 2.39 4.29
CA ILE A 532 -26.15 2.99 5.39
C ILE A 532 -27.31 3.80 4.84
N VAL A 533 -28.51 3.58 5.38
CA VAL A 533 -29.67 4.39 5.05
C VAL A 533 -29.45 5.81 5.59
N ARG A 534 -29.25 6.79 4.71
CA ARG A 534 -29.10 8.20 5.08
C ARG A 534 -30.42 8.76 5.60
N ARG A 535 -30.36 9.53 6.68
CA ARG A 535 -31.51 10.26 7.21
C ARG A 535 -31.89 11.44 6.30
N ASN A 536 -33.18 11.69 6.16
CA ASN A 536 -33.71 12.78 5.33
C ASN A 536 -33.48 14.16 5.97
N ASP A 537 -33.45 14.23 7.30
CA ASP A 537 -33.24 15.45 8.08
C ASP A 537 -31.78 15.91 8.14
N MET A 538 -30.82 15.10 7.65
CA MET A 538 -29.40 15.44 7.58
C MET A 538 -28.81 15.48 6.17
N GLN A 539 -29.63 15.37 5.11
CA GLN A 539 -29.12 15.26 3.74
C GLN A 539 -28.15 16.38 3.31
N SER A 540 -28.30 17.60 3.83
CA SER A 540 -27.40 18.73 3.58
C SER A 540 -26.24 18.87 4.58
N ASN A 541 -26.28 18.13 5.69
CA ASN A 541 -25.50 18.42 6.90
C ASN A 541 -24.49 17.32 7.27
N TYR A 542 -24.38 16.27 6.46
CA TYR A 542 -23.28 15.31 6.60
C TYR A 542 -21.94 16.02 6.38
N LYS A 543 -21.07 15.92 7.37
CA LYS A 543 -19.72 16.49 7.38
C LYS A 543 -18.76 15.52 8.05
N TYR A 544 -17.52 15.53 7.59
CA TYR A 544 -16.39 14.85 8.21
C TYR A 544 -15.29 15.87 8.48
N GLU A 545 -15.49 16.75 9.46
CA GLU A 545 -14.59 17.86 9.80
C GLU A 545 -14.14 17.78 11.27
N LEU A 546 -12.83 17.91 11.44
CA LEU A 546 -12.14 18.00 12.73
C LEU A 546 -11.41 19.34 12.79
N ASP A 547 -12.03 20.35 13.42
CA ASP A 547 -11.43 21.67 13.53
C ASP A 547 -10.32 21.71 14.59
N SER A 548 -9.51 22.76 14.58
CA SER A 548 -8.27 22.88 15.36
C SER A 548 -8.44 22.86 16.88
N GLY A 549 -9.65 23.12 17.39
CA GLY A 549 -9.99 23.00 18.81
C GLY A 549 -10.49 21.61 19.24
N SER A 550 -10.71 20.69 18.29
CA SER A 550 -11.16 19.32 18.55
C SER A 550 -10.00 18.33 18.62
N GLN A 551 -10.29 17.10 19.04
CA GLN A 551 -9.33 16.00 18.95
C GLN A 551 -10.05 14.68 18.68
N LEU A 552 -9.52 13.85 17.77
CA LEU A 552 -9.91 12.46 17.58
C LEU A 552 -8.66 11.60 17.62
N CYS A 553 -8.56 10.66 18.56
CA CYS A 553 -7.38 9.80 18.62
C CYS A 553 -7.62 8.44 19.31
N GLY A 554 -6.69 7.52 19.05
CA GLY A 554 -6.58 6.27 19.79
C GLY A 554 -6.00 6.46 21.18
N THR A 555 -6.45 5.68 22.15
CA THR A 555 -5.95 5.73 23.53
C THR A 555 -5.68 4.33 24.11
N ASN A 556 -4.96 4.30 25.21
CA ASN A 556 -4.66 3.08 25.98
C ASN A 556 -5.56 3.03 27.21
N THR A 557 -5.94 1.82 27.64
CA THR A 557 -6.83 1.63 28.80
C THR A 557 -6.20 2.21 30.09
N ALA A 558 -4.88 2.16 30.21
CA ALA A 558 -4.15 2.72 31.35
C ALA A 558 -4.04 4.26 31.34
N SER A 559 -4.37 4.92 30.22
CA SER A 559 -4.25 6.38 30.07
C SER A 559 -5.33 6.93 29.13
N PRO A 560 -6.62 6.74 29.49
CA PRO A 560 -7.74 6.89 28.56
C PRO A 560 -7.99 8.32 28.04
N ASN A 561 -7.41 9.32 28.71
CA ASN A 561 -7.55 10.73 28.33
C ASN A 561 -6.34 11.26 27.55
N ASN A 562 -5.43 10.38 27.12
CA ASN A 562 -4.23 10.74 26.37
C ASN A 562 -4.17 9.96 25.06
N CYS A 563 -3.80 10.63 23.97
CA CYS A 563 -3.55 9.95 22.71
C CYS A 563 -2.32 9.04 22.82
N ASN A 564 -2.45 7.77 22.43
CA ASN A 564 -1.35 6.82 22.45
C ASN A 564 -0.36 7.01 21.28
N ASN A 565 -0.70 7.88 20.32
CA ASN A 565 0.09 8.19 19.12
C ASN A 565 0.35 6.98 18.20
N GLN A 566 -0.39 5.87 18.35
CA GLN A 566 -0.19 4.67 17.55
C GLN A 566 -0.99 4.75 16.24
N ALA A 567 -0.49 5.52 15.27
CA ALA A 567 -1.21 5.83 14.02
C ALA A 567 -1.71 4.59 13.27
N HIS A 568 -0.92 3.51 13.26
CA HIS A 568 -1.26 2.24 12.59
C HIS A 568 -2.48 1.50 13.19
N ARG A 569 -2.96 1.90 14.37
CA ARG A 569 -4.09 1.30 15.09
C ARG A 569 -5.38 2.10 15.00
N LEU A 570 -5.34 3.32 14.48
CA LEU A 570 -6.53 4.12 14.18
C LEU A 570 -6.55 4.39 12.68
N VAL A 571 -7.28 3.58 11.95
CA VAL A 571 -7.42 3.70 10.49
C VAL A 571 -8.70 4.48 10.19
N ILE A 572 -8.62 5.50 9.35
CA ILE A 572 -9.76 6.24 8.83
C ILE A 572 -9.87 5.93 7.35
N THR A 573 -11.01 5.42 6.93
CA THR A 573 -11.23 4.98 5.58
C THR A 573 -12.61 5.33 5.06
N ALA A 574 -12.75 5.35 3.75
CA ALA A 574 -14.01 5.61 3.09
C ALA A 574 -14.01 4.88 1.74
N ASN A 575 -15.14 4.27 1.43
CA ASN A 575 -15.39 3.59 0.16
C ASN A 575 -16.58 4.28 -0.53
N SER A 576 -16.48 5.59 -0.78
CA SER A 576 -17.48 6.22 -1.62
C SER A 576 -17.29 5.79 -3.09
N SER A 577 -18.37 5.83 -3.86
CA SER A 577 -18.31 5.63 -5.32
C SER A 577 -17.97 6.93 -6.06
N ASN A 578 -17.66 8.01 -5.35
CA ASN A 578 -17.42 9.32 -5.94
C ASN A 578 -15.92 9.48 -6.13
N ASN A 579 -15.46 9.82 -7.33
CA ASN A 579 -14.07 10.22 -7.55
C ASN A 579 -14.03 11.75 -7.68
N PRO A 580 -13.77 12.50 -6.58
CA PRO A 580 -13.83 13.95 -6.59
C PRO A 580 -12.79 14.55 -7.55
N GLY A 581 -11.66 13.86 -7.79
CA GLY A 581 -10.71 14.11 -8.90
C GLY A 581 -10.00 15.47 -8.89
N SER A 582 -10.39 16.41 -8.02
CA SER A 582 -9.75 17.71 -7.86
C SER A 582 -10.06 18.35 -6.52
N CYS A 583 -9.26 19.37 -6.15
CA CYS A 583 -9.47 20.19 -4.95
C CYS A 583 -10.32 21.46 -5.19
N THR A 584 -11.04 21.56 -6.32
CA THR A 584 -11.67 22.84 -6.72
C THR A 584 -13.11 23.03 -6.24
N LEU A 585 -13.74 22.02 -5.65
CA LEU A 585 -15.14 22.09 -5.21
C LEU A 585 -15.24 21.47 -3.82
N SER A 586 -15.55 22.20 -2.74
CA SER A 586 -15.81 21.59 -1.43
C SER A 586 -17.07 20.71 -1.51
N SER A 587 -16.94 19.43 -1.17
CA SER A 587 -18.06 18.48 -1.16
C SER A 587 -18.40 18.12 0.29
N SER A 588 -19.66 17.77 0.56
CA SER A 588 -20.11 17.34 1.90
C SER A 588 -19.47 16.03 2.37
N ASN A 589 -18.74 15.31 1.50
CA ASN A 589 -18.07 14.05 1.86
C ASN A 589 -16.56 14.21 2.08
N ASP A 590 -16.03 15.43 2.10
CA ASP A 590 -14.60 15.64 2.34
C ASP A 590 -14.23 15.37 3.78
N PHE A 591 -13.12 14.65 3.99
CA PHE A 591 -12.53 14.53 5.31
C PHE A 591 -11.58 15.71 5.57
N THR A 592 -11.97 16.62 6.46
CA THR A 592 -11.22 17.84 6.77
C THR A 592 -10.54 17.73 8.13
N VAL A 593 -9.23 18.01 8.18
CA VAL A 593 -8.41 17.98 9.39
C VAL A 593 -7.69 19.31 9.55
N SER A 594 -7.93 19.98 10.68
CA SER A 594 -7.30 21.25 11.04
C SER A 594 -6.35 21.11 12.23
N GLY A 595 -5.19 21.76 12.18
CA GLY A 595 -4.27 21.82 13.32
C GLY A 595 -3.85 20.44 13.85
N SER A 596 -3.92 20.22 15.16
CA SER A 596 -3.57 18.95 15.81
C SER A 596 -4.79 18.08 16.15
N SER A 597 -5.91 18.26 15.44
CA SER A 597 -7.16 17.57 15.74
C SER A 597 -7.13 16.07 15.46
N LEU A 598 -6.20 15.61 14.62
CA LEU A 598 -5.95 14.20 14.37
C LEU A 598 -4.46 13.88 14.60
N PRO A 599 -4.01 13.76 15.86
CA PRO A 599 -2.59 13.74 16.18
C PRO A 599 -1.86 12.49 15.66
N ALA A 600 -2.56 11.35 15.57
CA ALA A 600 -2.00 10.13 15.01
C ALA A 600 -3.08 9.24 14.38
N ALA A 601 -2.99 8.99 13.08
CA ALA A 601 -3.92 8.12 12.36
C ALA A 601 -3.34 7.64 11.02
N TRP A 602 -3.90 6.55 10.53
CA TRP A 602 -3.70 6.07 9.17
C TRP A 602 -4.90 6.48 8.31
N ILE A 603 -4.72 7.42 7.38
CA ILE A 603 -5.80 7.89 6.49
C ILE A 603 -5.70 7.11 5.17
N SER A 604 -6.77 6.39 4.81
CA SER A 604 -6.86 5.56 3.60
C SER A 604 -8.20 5.78 2.90
N LEU A 605 -8.30 6.83 2.11
CA LEU A 605 -9.50 7.30 1.42
C LEU A 605 -9.41 6.99 -0.08
N THR A 606 -9.62 5.73 -0.45
CA THR A 606 -9.35 5.21 -1.81
C THR A 606 -9.99 6.02 -2.93
N ASN A 607 -11.24 6.47 -2.72
CA ASN A 607 -11.99 7.29 -3.65
C ASN A 607 -12.34 8.67 -3.08
N ASP A 608 -11.93 8.99 -1.86
CA ASP A 608 -12.36 10.22 -1.20
C ASP A 608 -11.21 11.22 -1.04
N ARG A 609 -11.58 12.44 -0.65
CA ARG A 609 -10.66 13.56 -0.54
C ARG A 609 -10.37 13.90 0.91
N VAL A 610 -9.10 14.21 1.19
CA VAL A 610 -8.66 14.80 2.45
C VAL A 610 -8.28 16.27 2.27
N ASN A 611 -8.85 17.13 3.11
CA ASN A 611 -8.53 18.55 3.20
C ASN A 611 -7.72 18.81 4.47
N LEU A 612 -6.45 19.19 4.30
CA LEU A 612 -5.53 19.49 5.40
C LEU A 612 -5.46 21.01 5.59
N LYS A 613 -5.74 21.50 6.80
CA LYS A 613 -5.74 22.92 7.18
C LYS A 613 -4.71 23.16 8.29
N ASN A 614 -3.47 23.49 7.92
CA ASN A 614 -2.33 23.57 8.86
C ASN A 614 -2.20 22.30 9.75
N ALA A 615 -2.41 21.13 9.16
CA ALA A 615 -2.55 19.89 9.93
C ALA A 615 -1.19 19.38 10.46
N THR A 616 -1.17 18.79 11.65
CA THR A 616 -0.02 18.09 12.22
C THR A 616 -0.44 16.66 12.56
N ILE A 617 0.04 15.70 11.77
CA ILE A 617 -0.42 14.31 11.81
C ILE A 617 0.80 13.39 11.92
N LYS A 618 0.71 12.38 12.79
CA LYS A 618 1.60 11.21 12.78
C LYS A 618 0.92 10.07 12.02
N GLY A 619 1.60 9.46 11.06
CA GLY A 619 1.07 8.31 10.32
C GLY A 619 1.29 8.39 8.82
N THR A 620 0.23 8.12 8.06
CA THR A 620 0.28 7.96 6.60
C THR A 620 -1.03 8.46 6.00
N ILE A 621 -0.95 9.05 4.80
CA ILE A 621 -2.10 9.63 4.10
C ILE A 621 -2.15 9.06 2.69
N TRP A 622 -3.12 8.20 2.44
CA TRP A 622 -3.47 7.65 1.14
C TRP A 622 -4.87 8.15 0.80
N ALA A 623 -5.03 8.95 -0.25
CA ALA A 623 -6.33 9.49 -0.62
C ALA A 623 -6.43 9.74 -2.12
N ASP A 624 -7.60 9.56 -2.73
CA ASP A 624 -7.82 9.92 -4.14
C ASP A 624 -7.32 11.34 -4.38
N SER A 625 -7.74 12.28 -3.54
CA SER A 625 -7.32 13.67 -3.62
C SER A 625 -6.80 14.20 -2.27
N VAL A 626 -5.62 14.83 -2.28
CA VAL A 626 -5.04 15.53 -1.12
C VAL A 626 -5.01 17.03 -1.41
N CYS A 627 -5.77 17.78 -0.61
CA CYS A 627 -5.86 19.23 -0.70
C CYS A 627 -5.26 19.85 0.54
N ASN A 628 -4.29 20.72 0.35
CA ASN A 628 -3.56 21.32 1.45
C ASN A 628 -3.70 22.84 1.46
N SER A 629 -4.13 23.36 2.60
CA SER A 629 -4.23 24.79 2.90
C SER A 629 -3.39 25.11 4.12
N GLY A 630 -2.29 25.84 3.91
CA GLY A 630 -1.30 26.10 4.96
C GLY A 630 -0.23 25.02 5.12
N ILE A 631 0.63 25.17 6.13
CA ILE A 631 1.79 24.27 6.30
C ILE A 631 1.34 23.02 7.05
N THR A 632 1.46 21.86 6.41
CA THR A 632 1.13 20.57 7.03
C THR A 632 2.41 19.83 7.41
N SER A 633 2.43 19.23 8.59
CA SER A 633 3.52 18.37 9.09
C SER A 633 3.04 16.93 9.18
N LEU A 634 3.72 16.03 8.47
CA LEU A 634 3.46 14.59 8.48
C LEU A 634 4.67 13.87 9.09
N THR A 635 4.51 13.30 10.27
CA THR A 635 5.56 12.49 10.92
C THR A 635 5.31 11.01 10.67
N THR A 636 6.28 10.29 10.11
CA THR A 636 6.09 8.92 9.59
C THR A 636 6.73 7.85 10.46
N THR A 637 7.36 8.26 11.57
CA THR A 637 8.04 7.38 12.52
C THR A 637 7.51 7.54 13.94
N ASP A 638 7.64 6.47 14.71
CA ASP A 638 7.59 6.47 16.17
C ASP A 638 8.95 6.01 16.69
N GLY A 639 9.77 6.99 17.08
CA GLY A 639 11.18 6.75 17.41
C GLY A 639 11.98 6.21 16.22
N SER A 640 12.38 4.94 16.28
CA SER A 640 13.16 4.28 15.23
C SER A 640 12.33 3.46 14.23
N LYS A 641 11.05 3.23 14.54
CA LYS A 641 10.16 2.37 13.74
C LYS A 641 9.24 3.22 12.86
N GLN A 642 9.05 2.83 11.60
CA GLN A 642 8.11 3.52 10.72
C GLN A 642 6.67 3.08 11.00
N TYR A 643 5.70 3.98 10.84
CA TYR A 643 4.29 3.62 10.97
C TYR A 643 3.86 2.61 9.90
N VAL A 644 4.45 2.67 8.71
CA VAL A 644 4.18 1.71 7.62
C VAL A 644 4.64 0.30 7.98
N GLU A 645 5.83 0.16 8.57
CA GLU A 645 6.33 -1.12 9.10
C GLU A 645 5.39 -1.66 10.19
N SER A 646 5.01 -0.80 11.14
CA SER A 646 4.09 -1.16 12.22
C SER A 646 2.71 -1.56 11.69
N ALA A 647 2.22 -0.91 10.64
CA ALA A 647 0.96 -1.24 9.98
C ALA A 647 1.06 -2.57 9.22
N ALA A 648 2.13 -2.79 8.44
CA ALA A 648 2.32 -4.02 7.69
C ALA A 648 2.37 -5.26 8.59
N GLU A 649 3.09 -5.16 9.71
CA GLU A 649 3.12 -6.21 10.74
C GLU A 649 1.77 -6.36 11.44
N LEU A 650 1.17 -5.25 11.88
CA LEU A 650 -0.09 -5.28 12.59
C LEU A 650 -1.16 -5.91 11.72
N TRP A 651 -1.32 -5.49 10.47
CA TRP A 651 -2.39 -5.91 9.56
C TRP A 651 -2.06 -7.17 8.75
N GLU A 652 -0.88 -7.76 8.95
CA GLU A 652 -0.45 -9.01 8.29
C GLU A 652 -0.50 -8.93 6.76
N TRP A 653 -0.15 -7.77 6.18
CA TRP A 653 -0.31 -7.48 4.75
C TRP A 653 0.34 -8.49 3.80
N GLU A 654 1.50 -9.04 4.17
CA GLU A 654 2.17 -10.07 3.36
C GLU A 654 1.31 -11.34 3.22
N SER A 655 0.51 -11.68 4.23
CA SER A 655 -0.35 -12.88 4.20
C SER A 655 -1.53 -12.76 3.23
N ILE A 656 -1.93 -11.52 2.91
CA ILE A 656 -3.00 -11.22 1.95
C ILE A 656 -2.46 -10.77 0.59
N GLY A 657 -1.15 -10.90 0.36
CA GLY A 657 -0.50 -10.56 -0.91
C GLY A 657 -0.35 -9.06 -1.16
N PHE A 658 -0.49 -8.21 -0.13
CA PHE A 658 -0.25 -6.78 -0.25
C PHE A 658 1.21 -6.46 0.11
N TYR A 659 1.99 -6.03 -0.89
CA TYR A 659 3.42 -5.74 -0.76
C TYR A 659 3.77 -4.24 -0.80
N GLY A 660 2.76 -3.40 -0.59
CA GLY A 660 2.90 -1.97 -0.44
C GLY A 660 2.78 -1.13 -1.71
N ILE A 661 2.68 0.17 -1.48
CA ILE A 661 2.68 1.22 -2.49
C ILE A 661 3.99 1.99 -2.32
N GLY A 662 4.64 2.32 -3.43
CA GLY A 662 5.89 3.06 -3.43
C GLY A 662 6.87 2.54 -4.46
N LYS A 663 8.16 2.65 -4.15
CA LYS A 663 9.24 2.20 -5.03
C LYS A 663 9.39 0.68 -4.94
N ARG A 664 8.76 -0.01 -5.91
CA ARG A 664 8.82 -1.47 -6.00
C ARG A 664 10.13 -1.95 -6.60
N MET A 665 10.65 -3.06 -6.08
CA MET A 665 11.70 -3.85 -6.69
C MET A 665 11.08 -5.14 -7.23
N ILE A 666 11.28 -5.36 -8.52
CA ILE A 666 10.86 -6.52 -9.27
C ILE A 666 12.12 -7.35 -9.50
N ARG A 667 12.05 -8.64 -9.19
CA ARG A 667 13.17 -9.57 -9.34
C ARG A 667 12.72 -10.85 -10.00
N GLY A 668 13.57 -11.36 -10.87
CA GLY A 668 13.48 -12.73 -11.37
C GLY A 668 14.13 -13.67 -10.35
N ILE A 669 13.35 -14.54 -9.74
CA ILE A 669 13.78 -15.58 -8.82
C ILE A 669 13.78 -16.90 -9.59
N ARG A 670 14.83 -17.70 -9.38
CA ARG A 670 14.94 -19.02 -10.01
C ARG A 670 13.75 -19.88 -9.61
N GLY A 671 12.88 -20.22 -10.58
CA GLY A 671 11.76 -21.12 -10.37
C GLY A 671 12.21 -22.57 -10.19
N SER A 672 11.26 -23.45 -9.88
CA SER A 672 11.48 -24.89 -9.71
C SER A 672 11.49 -25.69 -11.02
N GLU A 673 11.26 -25.04 -12.17
CA GLU A 673 11.19 -25.70 -13.47
C GLU A 673 12.58 -26.07 -14.03
N TYR A 674 12.61 -27.11 -14.86
CA TYR A 674 13.84 -27.65 -15.46
C TYR A 674 14.32 -26.80 -16.65
N ASP A 675 15.64 -26.70 -16.80
CA ASP A 675 16.27 -26.07 -17.98
C ASP A 675 16.08 -26.97 -19.21
N ILE A 676 15.49 -26.43 -20.29
CA ILE A 676 15.28 -27.16 -21.55
C ILE A 676 16.24 -26.61 -22.61
N PHE A 677 17.12 -27.47 -23.11
CA PHE A 677 17.98 -27.15 -24.25
C PHE A 677 17.39 -27.71 -25.54
N ARG A 678 17.26 -26.86 -26.56
CA ARG A 678 16.94 -27.27 -27.93
C ARG A 678 18.17 -27.11 -28.82
N ILE A 679 18.50 -28.19 -29.51
CA ILE A 679 19.56 -28.24 -30.52
C ILE A 679 18.89 -27.95 -31.87
N TRP A 680 19.48 -27.07 -32.69
CA TRP A 680 19.03 -26.86 -34.06
C TRP A 680 20.19 -26.61 -35.02
#